data_AF-A0A1Y4HPG7-F1
#
_entry.id   AF-A0A1Y4HPG7-F1
#
_cell.length_a   1.000
_cell.length_b   1.000
_cell.length_c   1.000
_cell.angle_alpha   90.00
_cell.angle_beta   90.00
_cell.angle_gamma   90.00
#
_symmetry.space_group_name_H-M   'P 1'
#
loop_
_entity.id
_entity.type
_entity.pdbx_description
1 polymer ?
#
loop_
_entity_poly.entity_id
_entity_poly.type
_entity_poly.pdbx_seq_one_letter_code
_entity_poly.pdbx_strand_id
1 'polypeptide(L)'
;MRTIEIARKLAQYKKNKQAQTAYIAALEQGELTPQEELEAASYLFVSKGDYKVAYSTFVSLFNRGLFQAELLDLMSQAFYFPNLNKLRQRYEENCRALEKYPYLFRKDFVPFEDLPIWFFPYDDKSYIPYYPAESRFGNHLNLNHPVIDRYFFKDLENPILAKDVLSQYQLEYLNDTVRKSEWVGRENHIYLHYSDWSQFCAYLQVLEIKKLLQEEKLVFLIEEESSLYPIDFKARFGIDYSQYPLRPVGVREVKRMIWHTQLATHNGGDFFNEILYEHPNVLALESIMMQNVEEVIRQAKFSWKRDRAHFGDKHLQSLLSHIKSPTDKDFFVAAFLNNPICTRFIDPGSRIAPILLFQPHFPNMVYEIHGSKDSKRCILYSKQYEQIRKSPIFRQFKYIKTFTPMRRITTSYAASTRFAYQLAMKDEERSHVVNDMLTTRMLNRSFMVDPTDRLYQDSVLVRFEDGKLNPTATFTALAEFLDIPYTESLTHCTTANGINQPATKTRVGGFDLSTVYRTYDEFADDDDRAFLEYFMRDAYAYYGYDFHYYHGETVDDAWIEEKSKKAYHLDSFIYETYFEACKGAWRKELIEKNLPLDDPANVKNVEEQADVQAQMRVKKYQNNRVQVANTLRLGLQFVNKQLQPLHMMPLLKLNPDLLENPLYR
;
A
#
# COMPACT_ATOMS: atom_id res chain seq x y z
N MET A 1 22.42 3.12 -38.54
CA MET A 1 21.24 2.39 -39.05
C MET A 1 20.13 2.57 -38.06
N ARG A 2 18.99 3.15 -38.45
CA ARG A 2 17.88 3.40 -37.51
C ARG A 2 17.26 2.06 -37.08
N THR A 3 16.75 1.96 -35.86
CA THR A 3 16.19 0.71 -35.30
C THR A 3 15.10 0.12 -36.21
N ILE A 4 14.27 0.98 -36.83
CA ILE A 4 13.23 0.58 -37.79
C ILE A 4 13.80 -0.10 -39.06
N GLU A 5 14.98 0.30 -39.53
CA GLU A 5 15.62 -0.31 -40.71
C GLU A 5 16.15 -1.72 -40.38
N ILE A 6 16.62 -1.92 -39.15
CA ILE A 6 17.02 -3.23 -38.64
C ILE A 6 15.78 -4.13 -38.54
N ALA A 7 14.67 -3.61 -38.01
CA ALA A 7 13.40 -4.34 -37.90
C ALA A 7 12.90 -4.81 -39.27
N ARG A 8 12.89 -3.91 -40.28
CA ARG A 8 12.54 -4.24 -41.67
C ARG A 8 13.42 -5.34 -42.26
N LYS A 9 14.75 -5.28 -42.09
CA LYS A 9 15.67 -6.33 -42.56
C LYS A 9 15.41 -7.67 -41.88
N LEU A 10 15.17 -7.67 -40.57
CA LEU A 10 14.84 -8.89 -39.83
C LEU A 10 13.50 -9.49 -40.30
N ALA A 11 12.50 -8.64 -40.57
CA ALA A 11 11.23 -9.07 -41.14
C ALA A 11 11.41 -9.69 -42.53
N GLN A 12 12.22 -9.07 -43.40
CA GLN A 12 12.56 -9.60 -44.74
C GLN A 12 13.28 -10.95 -44.66
N TYR A 13 14.16 -11.14 -43.67
CA TYR A 13 14.81 -12.42 -43.40
C TYR A 13 13.92 -13.44 -42.68
N LYS A 14 12.61 -13.17 -42.54
CA LYS A 14 11.63 -14.03 -41.86
C LYS A 14 12.01 -14.37 -40.41
N LYS A 15 12.77 -13.47 -39.77
CA LYS A 15 13.20 -13.58 -38.38
C LYS A 15 12.17 -12.94 -37.45
N ASN A 16 10.94 -13.47 -37.47
CA ASN A 16 9.75 -12.82 -36.89
C ASN A 16 9.92 -12.34 -35.44
N LYS A 17 10.41 -13.19 -34.53
CA LYS A 17 10.63 -12.81 -33.13
C LYS A 17 11.61 -11.64 -32.97
N GLN A 18 12.71 -11.66 -33.74
CA GLN A 18 13.73 -10.62 -33.68
C GLN A 18 13.23 -9.32 -34.32
N ALA A 19 12.45 -9.43 -35.39
CA ALA A 19 11.78 -8.29 -36.01
C ALA A 19 10.77 -7.65 -35.05
N GLN A 20 9.95 -8.45 -34.36
CA GLN A 20 9.03 -7.96 -33.33
C GLN A 20 9.75 -7.18 -32.23
N THR A 21 10.83 -7.75 -31.67
CA THR A 21 11.64 -7.05 -30.65
C THR A 21 12.21 -5.73 -31.19
N ALA A 22 12.69 -5.71 -32.43
CA ALA A 22 13.24 -4.51 -33.04
C ALA A 22 12.16 -3.45 -33.33
N TYR A 23 10.94 -3.84 -33.73
CA TYR A 23 9.82 -2.91 -33.92
C TYR A 23 9.33 -2.32 -32.59
N ILE A 24 9.25 -3.12 -31.52
CA ILE A 24 8.93 -2.62 -30.17
C ILE A 24 9.98 -1.59 -29.74
N ALA A 25 11.28 -1.93 -29.86
CA ALA A 25 12.36 -1.02 -29.52
C ALA A 25 12.33 0.28 -30.36
N ALA A 26 11.92 0.21 -31.62
CA ALA A 26 11.78 1.38 -32.48
C ALA A 26 10.62 2.29 -32.04
N LEU A 27 9.49 1.71 -31.64
CA LEU A 27 8.35 2.45 -31.09
C LEU A 27 8.70 3.11 -29.75
N GLU A 28 9.42 2.41 -28.87
CA GLU A 28 9.85 2.92 -27.57
C GLU A 28 10.84 4.11 -27.68
N GLN A 29 11.60 4.21 -28.77
CA GLN A 29 12.51 5.33 -29.02
C GLN A 29 11.79 6.65 -29.33
N GLY A 30 10.55 6.60 -29.82
CA GLY A 30 9.74 7.81 -30.09
C GLY A 30 10.23 8.67 -31.27
N GLU A 31 11.12 8.17 -32.11
CA GLU A 31 11.70 8.91 -33.26
C GLU A 31 11.04 8.56 -34.61
N LEU A 32 9.93 7.81 -34.60
CA LEU A 32 9.28 7.32 -35.82
C LEU A 32 8.33 8.35 -36.42
N THR A 33 8.25 8.39 -37.75
CA THR A 33 7.15 9.06 -38.45
C THR A 33 5.83 8.32 -38.22
N PRO A 34 4.66 8.97 -38.33
CA PRO A 34 3.36 8.30 -38.21
C PRO A 34 3.17 7.06 -39.09
N GLN A 35 3.72 7.07 -40.30
CA GLN A 35 3.70 5.94 -41.22
C GLN A 35 4.58 4.79 -40.72
N GLU A 36 5.75 5.10 -40.16
CA GLU A 36 6.63 4.10 -39.54
C GLU A 36 6.02 3.54 -38.24
N GLU A 37 5.32 4.36 -37.45
CA GLU A 37 4.55 3.92 -36.28
C GLU A 37 3.43 2.93 -36.69
N LEU A 38 2.66 3.29 -37.74
CA LEU A 38 1.60 2.45 -38.28
C LEU A 38 2.16 1.13 -38.85
N GLU A 39 3.27 1.18 -39.58
CA GLU A 39 3.96 0.00 -40.11
C GLU A 39 4.39 -0.94 -38.97
N ALA A 40 5.06 -0.39 -37.96
CA ALA A 40 5.54 -1.16 -36.81
C ALA A 40 4.38 -1.82 -36.06
N ALA A 41 3.33 -1.06 -35.74
CA ALA A 41 2.15 -1.57 -35.05
C ALA A 41 1.40 -2.63 -35.88
N SER A 42 1.24 -2.40 -37.19
CA SER A 42 0.61 -3.35 -38.11
C SER A 42 1.41 -4.65 -38.22
N TYR A 43 2.74 -4.56 -38.29
CA TYR A 43 3.61 -5.74 -38.29
C TYR A 43 3.47 -6.53 -36.98
N LEU A 44 3.50 -5.85 -35.84
CA LEU A 44 3.30 -6.49 -34.52
C LEU A 44 1.95 -7.19 -34.44
N PHE A 45 0.88 -6.55 -34.92
CA PHE A 45 -0.45 -7.13 -34.94
C PHE A 45 -0.55 -8.37 -35.85
N VAL A 46 -0.16 -8.26 -37.12
CA VAL A 46 -0.26 -9.34 -38.12
C VAL A 46 0.67 -10.52 -37.79
N SER A 47 1.86 -10.25 -37.27
CA SER A 47 2.82 -11.29 -36.90
C SER A 47 2.51 -11.98 -35.57
N LYS A 48 1.40 -11.63 -34.89
CA LYS A 48 1.03 -12.09 -33.55
C LYS A 48 2.13 -11.82 -32.51
N GLY A 49 2.72 -10.63 -32.59
CA GLY A 49 3.64 -10.09 -31.59
C GLY A 49 2.88 -9.55 -30.38
N ASP A 50 3.46 -8.59 -29.67
CA ASP A 50 2.78 -7.91 -28.57
C ASP A 50 1.65 -7.03 -29.11
N TYR A 51 0.42 -7.57 -29.08
CA TYR A 51 -0.75 -6.86 -29.56
C TYR A 51 -1.08 -5.63 -28.72
N LYS A 52 -0.68 -5.58 -27.44
CA LYS A 52 -0.98 -4.43 -26.56
C LYS A 52 -0.19 -3.20 -27.00
N VAL A 53 1.06 -3.39 -27.41
CA VAL A 53 1.87 -2.33 -28.02
C VAL A 53 1.21 -1.85 -29.31
N ALA A 54 0.83 -2.76 -30.22
CA ALA A 54 0.17 -2.40 -31.47
C ALA A 54 -1.16 -1.64 -31.23
N TYR A 55 -2.00 -2.14 -30.33
CA TYR A 55 -3.27 -1.54 -29.93
C TYR A 55 -3.06 -0.11 -29.42
N SER A 56 -2.16 0.08 -28.45
CA SER A 56 -1.88 1.41 -27.88
C SER A 56 -1.36 2.38 -28.95
N THR A 57 -0.53 1.92 -29.88
CA THR A 57 -0.06 2.74 -31.01
C THR A 57 -1.21 3.11 -31.96
N PHE A 58 -2.11 2.18 -32.29
CA PHE A 58 -3.30 2.47 -33.11
C PHE A 58 -4.20 3.53 -32.47
N VAL A 59 -4.48 3.39 -31.16
CA VAL A 59 -5.25 4.39 -30.41
C VAL A 59 -4.58 5.76 -30.42
N SER A 60 -3.25 5.80 -30.22
CA SER A 60 -2.47 7.05 -30.25
C SER A 60 -2.54 7.74 -31.62
N LEU A 61 -2.29 7.00 -32.70
CA LEU A 61 -2.38 7.51 -34.07
C LEU A 61 -3.79 8.04 -34.39
N PHE A 62 -4.82 7.27 -34.05
CA PHE A 62 -6.21 7.66 -34.25
C PHE A 62 -6.55 8.97 -33.51
N ASN A 63 -6.18 9.08 -32.23
CA ASN A 63 -6.44 10.27 -31.41
C ASN A 63 -5.63 11.50 -31.87
N ARG A 64 -4.54 11.31 -32.62
CA ARG A 64 -3.78 12.39 -33.28
C ARG A 64 -4.40 12.82 -34.63
N GLY A 65 -5.55 12.26 -35.02
CA GLY A 65 -6.21 12.56 -36.29
C GLY A 65 -5.62 11.83 -37.49
N LEU A 66 -4.83 10.77 -37.28
CA LEU A 66 -4.08 10.07 -38.33
C LEU A 66 -4.73 8.72 -38.64
N PHE A 67 -4.91 8.41 -39.93
CA PHE A 67 -5.45 7.13 -40.43
C PHE A 67 -6.79 6.72 -39.76
N GLN A 68 -7.64 7.69 -39.43
CA GLN A 68 -8.78 7.46 -38.53
C GLN A 68 -9.77 6.43 -39.08
N ALA A 69 -10.11 6.51 -40.36
CA ALA A 69 -11.06 5.59 -40.98
C ALA A 69 -10.52 4.16 -41.00
N GLU A 70 -9.26 4.00 -41.43
CA GLU A 70 -8.59 2.71 -41.52
C GLU A 70 -8.37 2.08 -40.14
N LEU A 71 -7.97 2.88 -39.15
CA LEU A 71 -7.75 2.42 -37.78
C LEU A 71 -9.07 2.08 -37.09
N LEU A 72 -10.14 2.87 -37.27
CA LEU A 72 -11.44 2.54 -36.66
C LEU A 72 -12.00 1.24 -37.23
N ASP A 73 -11.91 1.03 -38.55
CA ASP A 73 -12.34 -0.22 -39.19
C ASP A 73 -11.52 -1.41 -38.67
N LEU A 74 -10.19 -1.31 -38.69
CA LEU A 74 -9.28 -2.33 -38.16
C LEU A 74 -9.59 -2.67 -36.70
N MET A 75 -9.71 -1.65 -35.85
CA MET A 75 -9.96 -1.82 -34.42
C MET A 75 -11.34 -2.44 -34.16
N SER A 76 -12.34 -2.05 -34.95
CA SER A 76 -13.70 -2.57 -34.81
C SER A 76 -13.78 -4.05 -35.20
N GLN A 77 -13.16 -4.43 -36.32
CA GLN A 77 -13.10 -5.82 -36.78
C GLN A 77 -12.27 -6.70 -35.84
N ALA A 78 -11.15 -6.20 -35.34
CA ALA A 78 -10.23 -6.96 -34.52
C ALA A 78 -10.71 -7.13 -33.07
N PHE A 79 -11.30 -6.08 -32.48
CA PHE A 79 -11.52 -6.03 -31.02
C PHE A 79 -12.99 -5.84 -30.63
N TYR A 80 -13.77 -5.04 -31.36
CA TYR A 80 -15.15 -4.74 -30.96
C TYR A 80 -16.15 -5.81 -31.43
N PHE A 81 -16.27 -6.04 -32.73
CA PHE A 81 -17.25 -6.98 -33.29
C PHE A 81 -17.16 -8.41 -32.76
N PRO A 82 -15.95 -8.98 -32.51
CA PRO A 82 -15.84 -10.30 -31.89
C PRO A 82 -16.47 -10.39 -30.49
N ASN A 83 -16.61 -9.25 -29.80
CA ASN A 83 -17.11 -9.16 -28.42
C ASN A 83 -18.51 -8.55 -28.32
N LEU A 84 -19.11 -8.10 -29.42
CA LEU A 84 -20.37 -7.37 -29.47
C LEU A 84 -21.52 -8.12 -28.77
N ASN A 85 -21.67 -9.41 -29.06
CA ASN A 85 -22.75 -10.23 -28.48
C ASN A 85 -22.63 -10.31 -26.94
N LYS A 86 -21.41 -10.38 -26.42
CA LYS A 86 -21.17 -10.44 -24.97
C LYS A 86 -21.51 -9.12 -24.29
N LEU A 87 -21.13 -7.99 -24.90
CA LEU A 87 -21.45 -6.64 -24.42
C LEU A 87 -22.97 -6.41 -24.43
N ARG A 88 -23.63 -6.75 -25.54
CA ARG A 88 -25.09 -6.66 -25.69
C ARG A 88 -25.83 -7.50 -24.66
N GLN A 89 -25.46 -8.77 -24.53
CA GLN A 89 -26.10 -9.65 -23.56
C GLN A 89 -25.97 -9.11 -22.13
N ARG A 90 -24.78 -8.62 -21.76
CA ARG A 90 -24.54 -8.03 -20.43
C ARG A 90 -25.42 -6.80 -20.21
N TYR A 91 -25.48 -5.90 -21.21
CA TYR A 91 -26.33 -4.72 -21.19
C TYR A 91 -27.79 -5.09 -20.95
N GLU A 92 -28.35 -5.96 -21.79
CA GLU A 92 -29.75 -6.39 -21.72
C GLU A 92 -30.07 -7.11 -20.40
N GLU A 93 -29.15 -7.90 -19.85
CA GLU A 93 -29.30 -8.53 -18.54
C GLU A 93 -29.34 -7.51 -17.40
N ASN A 94 -28.46 -6.50 -17.44
CA ASN A 94 -28.42 -5.44 -16.45
C ASN A 94 -29.67 -4.55 -16.52
N CYS A 95 -30.10 -4.14 -17.71
CA CYS A 95 -31.34 -3.38 -17.92
C CYS A 95 -32.55 -4.13 -17.36
N ARG A 96 -32.72 -5.43 -17.69
CA ARG A 96 -33.82 -6.25 -17.17
C ARG A 96 -33.81 -6.39 -15.64
N ALA A 97 -32.63 -6.43 -15.03
CA ALA A 97 -32.50 -6.51 -13.58
C ALA A 97 -32.88 -5.18 -12.92
N LEU A 98 -32.37 -4.07 -13.47
CA LEU A 98 -32.65 -2.72 -13.00
C LEU A 98 -34.10 -2.29 -13.24
N GLU A 99 -34.72 -2.75 -14.34
CA GLU A 99 -36.11 -2.47 -14.65
C GLU A 99 -37.04 -2.96 -13.53
N LYS A 100 -36.78 -4.16 -13.00
CA LYS A 100 -37.52 -4.76 -11.89
C LYS A 100 -37.12 -4.25 -10.51
N TYR A 101 -36.04 -3.48 -10.42
CA TYR A 101 -35.50 -3.02 -9.15
C TYR A 101 -36.33 -1.85 -8.59
N PRO A 102 -36.77 -1.90 -7.31
CA PRO A 102 -37.71 -0.93 -6.75
C PRO A 102 -37.12 0.48 -6.57
N TYR A 103 -35.80 0.58 -6.45
CA TYR A 103 -35.11 1.85 -6.14
C TYR A 103 -34.31 2.42 -7.30
N LEU A 104 -34.71 2.05 -8.52
CA LEU A 104 -34.42 2.82 -9.72
C LEU A 104 -35.76 3.36 -10.22
N PHE A 105 -35.91 4.68 -10.34
CA PHE A 105 -37.20 5.29 -10.71
C PHE A 105 -37.33 5.49 -12.22
N ARG A 106 -36.26 5.94 -12.88
CA ARG A 106 -36.18 6.07 -14.34
C ARG A 106 -36.01 4.70 -15.03
N LYS A 107 -36.79 4.44 -16.11
CA LYS A 107 -36.85 3.11 -16.78
C LYS A 107 -36.69 3.15 -18.29
N ASP A 108 -36.60 4.34 -18.90
CA ASP A 108 -36.38 4.56 -20.33
C ASP A 108 -34.91 4.31 -20.70
N PHE A 109 -34.46 3.05 -20.64
CA PHE A 109 -33.10 2.68 -21.03
C PHE A 109 -32.84 2.95 -22.51
N VAL A 110 -31.66 3.48 -22.82
CA VAL A 110 -31.21 3.74 -24.21
C VAL A 110 -31.06 2.41 -24.96
N PRO A 111 -31.52 2.26 -26.22
CA PRO A 111 -31.25 1.06 -27.00
C PRO A 111 -29.75 0.79 -27.15
N PHE A 112 -29.34 -0.48 -27.23
CA PHE A 112 -27.92 -0.84 -27.28
C PHE A 112 -27.18 -0.20 -28.47
N GLU A 113 -27.86 -0.12 -29.61
CA GLU A 113 -27.38 0.47 -30.86
C GLU A 113 -27.12 1.97 -30.75
N ASP A 114 -27.85 2.64 -29.85
CA ASP A 114 -27.84 4.09 -29.67
C ASP A 114 -26.95 4.52 -28.49
N LEU A 115 -26.22 3.57 -27.87
CA LEU A 115 -25.36 3.88 -26.72
C LEU A 115 -24.21 4.83 -27.12
N PRO A 116 -23.96 5.89 -26.32
CA PRO A 116 -22.98 6.92 -26.67
C PRO A 116 -21.52 6.50 -26.54
N ILE A 117 -21.24 5.31 -26.01
CA ILE A 117 -19.88 4.80 -25.78
C ILE A 117 -19.80 3.34 -26.21
N TRP A 118 -18.78 3.01 -27.00
CA TRP A 118 -18.45 1.64 -27.36
C TRP A 118 -17.24 1.18 -26.56
N PHE A 119 -17.32 0.04 -25.90
CA PHE A 119 -16.21 -0.49 -25.10
C PHE A 119 -15.43 -1.53 -25.89
N PHE A 120 -14.24 -1.15 -26.34
CA PHE A 120 -13.33 -2.07 -27.02
C PHE A 120 -12.50 -2.82 -25.98
N PRO A 121 -12.55 -4.17 -25.93
CA PRO A 121 -11.73 -4.92 -24.99
C PRO A 121 -10.23 -4.74 -25.28
N TYR A 122 -9.48 -4.38 -24.23
CA TYR A 122 -8.02 -4.30 -24.28
C TYR A 122 -7.37 -5.59 -23.79
N ASP A 123 -7.97 -6.22 -22.79
CA ASP A 123 -7.71 -7.60 -22.38
C ASP A 123 -8.94 -8.20 -21.69
N ASP A 124 -8.80 -9.32 -20.99
CA ASP A 124 -9.90 -10.01 -20.31
C ASP A 124 -10.57 -9.17 -19.20
N LYS A 125 -9.93 -8.08 -18.75
CA LYS A 125 -10.32 -7.31 -17.56
C LYS A 125 -10.48 -5.82 -17.81
N SER A 126 -10.04 -5.31 -18.96
CA SER A 126 -10.05 -3.87 -19.25
C SER A 126 -10.51 -3.54 -20.66
N TYR A 127 -10.84 -2.26 -20.84
CA TYR A 127 -11.43 -1.72 -22.05
C TYR A 127 -10.76 -0.40 -22.44
N ILE A 128 -10.90 -0.03 -23.70
CA ILE A 128 -10.65 1.32 -24.22
C ILE A 128 -12.02 1.83 -24.71
N PRO A 129 -12.63 2.82 -24.03
CA PRO A 129 -13.89 3.38 -24.48
C PRO A 129 -13.68 4.21 -25.74
N TYR A 130 -14.58 4.09 -26.70
CA TYR A 130 -14.66 4.93 -27.89
C TYR A 130 -15.91 5.80 -27.80
N TYR A 131 -15.75 7.09 -28.05
CA TYR A 131 -16.80 8.11 -28.03
C TYR A 131 -17.10 8.52 -29.47
N PRO A 132 -18.13 7.96 -30.14
CA PRO A 132 -18.40 8.22 -31.55
C PRO A 132 -18.66 9.70 -31.85
N ALA A 133 -19.39 10.39 -30.96
CA ALA A 133 -19.69 11.81 -31.11
C ALA A 133 -18.45 12.71 -31.13
N GLU A 134 -17.39 12.30 -30.42
CA GLU A 134 -16.12 13.02 -30.36
C GLU A 134 -15.09 12.48 -31.36
N SER A 135 -15.39 11.35 -32.03
CA SER A 135 -14.43 10.59 -32.84
C SER A 135 -13.11 10.37 -32.09
N ARG A 136 -13.20 9.85 -30.85
CA ARG A 136 -12.06 9.76 -29.92
C ARG A 136 -12.07 8.46 -29.11
N PHE A 137 -10.91 7.83 -28.96
CA PHE A 137 -10.69 6.79 -27.95
C PHE A 137 -10.28 7.42 -26.61
N GLY A 138 -10.85 6.95 -25.51
CA GLY A 138 -10.50 7.34 -24.15
C GLY A 138 -9.30 6.57 -23.58
N ASN A 139 -9.06 6.81 -22.30
CA ASN A 139 -7.98 6.15 -21.55
C ASN A 139 -8.30 4.68 -21.27
N HIS A 140 -7.26 3.90 -21.02
CA HIS A 140 -7.38 2.53 -20.53
C HIS A 140 -8.22 2.46 -19.25
N LEU A 141 -9.31 1.70 -19.32
CA LEU A 141 -10.29 1.56 -18.26
C LEU A 141 -10.26 0.14 -17.70
N ASN A 142 -9.87 0.01 -16.43
CA ASN A 142 -10.05 -1.21 -15.65
C ASN A 142 -11.11 -0.95 -14.58
N LEU A 143 -12.31 -1.50 -14.76
CA LEU A 143 -13.44 -1.34 -13.83
C LEU A 143 -13.17 -1.95 -12.45
N ASN A 144 -12.23 -2.91 -12.39
CA ASN A 144 -11.81 -3.59 -11.17
C ASN A 144 -10.45 -3.08 -10.68
N HIS A 145 -10.04 -1.88 -11.08
CA HIS A 145 -8.82 -1.26 -10.57
C HIS A 145 -8.98 -1.06 -9.06
N PRO A 146 -8.10 -1.66 -8.22
CA PRO A 146 -8.34 -1.77 -6.79
C PRO A 146 -7.94 -0.50 -6.03
N VAL A 147 -8.47 0.65 -6.46
CA VAL A 147 -8.21 1.97 -5.89
C VAL A 147 -9.53 2.65 -5.55
N ILE A 148 -9.61 3.16 -4.32
CA ILE A 148 -10.69 4.04 -3.87
C ILE A 148 -10.14 5.46 -3.84
N ASP A 149 -10.48 6.25 -4.86
CA ASP A 149 -9.98 7.61 -5.10
C ASP A 149 -10.96 8.69 -4.63
N ARG A 150 -11.89 8.34 -3.75
CA ARG A 150 -12.98 9.19 -3.27
C ARG A 150 -13.17 9.06 -1.77
N TYR A 151 -13.62 10.15 -1.15
CA TYR A 151 -13.96 10.22 0.26
C TYR A 151 -15.45 9.94 0.50
N PHE A 152 -15.86 8.69 0.32
CA PHE A 152 -17.27 8.29 0.45
C PHE A 152 -17.80 8.43 1.88
N PHE A 153 -16.97 8.15 2.87
CA PHE A 153 -17.37 8.08 4.28
C PHE A 153 -16.93 9.29 5.09
N LYS A 154 -16.88 10.46 4.45
CA LYS A 154 -16.57 11.74 5.10
C LYS A 154 -17.53 12.08 6.23
N ASP A 155 -18.82 11.86 5.99
CA ASP A 155 -19.91 12.16 6.91
C ASP A 155 -20.85 10.94 6.96
N LEU A 156 -21.22 10.53 8.17
CA LEU A 156 -22.11 9.40 8.45
C LEU A 156 -23.40 9.83 9.14
N GLU A 157 -23.69 11.13 9.23
CA GLU A 157 -24.98 11.61 9.76
C GLU A 157 -26.13 11.19 8.83
N ASN A 158 -25.95 11.42 7.53
CA ASN A 158 -26.91 11.04 6.49
C ASN A 158 -26.50 9.75 5.76
N PRO A 159 -27.43 9.09 5.04
CA PRO A 159 -27.11 7.95 4.17
C PRO A 159 -26.07 8.32 3.12
N ILE A 160 -25.29 7.35 2.64
CA ILE A 160 -24.15 7.67 1.76
C ILE A 160 -24.65 8.11 0.38
N LEU A 161 -24.25 9.30 -0.07
CA LEU A 161 -24.48 9.81 -1.41
C LEU A 161 -23.18 9.81 -2.22
N ALA A 162 -23.16 9.08 -3.32
CA ALA A 162 -22.02 8.98 -4.22
C ALA A 162 -22.43 9.34 -5.65
N LYS A 163 -21.69 10.27 -6.26
CA LYS A 163 -21.99 10.80 -7.58
C LYS A 163 -21.15 10.12 -8.67
N ASP A 164 -21.74 9.70 -9.78
CA ASP A 164 -21.06 9.18 -10.98
C ASP A 164 -20.03 8.07 -10.68
N VAL A 165 -20.43 7.07 -9.88
CA VAL A 165 -19.58 5.91 -9.58
C VAL A 165 -19.74 4.86 -10.68
N LEU A 166 -18.75 4.80 -11.57
CA LEU A 166 -18.72 3.89 -12.73
C LEU A 166 -17.64 2.80 -12.60
N SER A 167 -16.94 2.72 -11.46
CA SER A 167 -15.99 1.65 -11.14
C SER A 167 -16.72 0.48 -10.48
N GLN A 168 -16.58 -0.73 -11.04
CA GLN A 168 -17.12 -1.96 -10.45
C GLN A 168 -16.54 -2.17 -9.04
N TYR A 169 -15.23 -1.93 -8.87
CA TYR A 169 -14.57 -2.08 -7.58
C TYR A 169 -15.15 -1.14 -6.51
N GLN A 170 -15.43 0.11 -6.85
CA GLN A 170 -15.98 1.10 -5.93
C GLN A 170 -17.48 0.87 -5.63
N LEU A 171 -18.26 0.45 -6.62
CA LEU A 171 -19.66 0.04 -6.41
C LEU A 171 -19.75 -1.14 -5.43
N GLU A 172 -18.89 -2.14 -5.63
CA GLU A 172 -18.77 -3.24 -4.70
C GLU A 172 -18.27 -2.78 -3.34
N TYR A 173 -17.31 -1.84 -3.28
CA TYR A 173 -16.78 -1.30 -2.03
C TYR A 173 -17.85 -0.64 -1.17
N LEU A 174 -18.69 0.22 -1.77
CA LEU A 174 -19.84 0.83 -1.10
C LEU A 174 -20.82 -0.26 -0.61
N ASN A 175 -21.21 -1.18 -1.48
CA ASN A 175 -22.13 -2.26 -1.13
C ASN A 175 -21.56 -3.22 -0.08
N ASP A 176 -20.26 -3.44 -0.07
CA ASP A 176 -19.59 -4.32 0.89
C ASP A 176 -19.38 -3.65 2.25
N THR A 177 -19.33 -2.32 2.30
CA THR A 177 -18.94 -1.54 3.50
C THR A 177 -20.12 -0.93 4.24
N VAL A 178 -21.09 -0.34 3.54
CA VAL A 178 -22.27 0.26 4.17
C VAL A 178 -23.11 -0.87 4.76
N ARG A 179 -23.60 -0.74 5.99
CA ARG A 179 -24.38 -1.78 6.67
C ARG A 179 -25.84 -1.70 6.22
N LYS A 180 -26.60 -2.80 6.32
CA LYS A 180 -28.02 -2.76 5.95
C LYS A 180 -28.82 -1.87 6.89
N SER A 181 -29.86 -1.21 6.38
CA SER A 181 -30.77 -0.37 7.17
C SER A 181 -31.35 -1.12 8.38
N GLU A 182 -31.72 -2.39 8.22
CA GLU A 182 -32.24 -3.25 9.28
C GLU A 182 -31.18 -3.62 10.34
N TRP A 183 -29.89 -3.47 10.04
CA TRP A 183 -28.82 -3.79 10.97
C TRP A 183 -28.40 -2.59 11.83
N VAL A 184 -28.68 -1.38 11.35
CA VAL A 184 -28.37 -0.13 12.04
C VAL A 184 -29.61 0.56 12.61
N GLY A 185 -30.80 -0.02 12.44
CA GLY A 185 -32.05 0.50 13.02
C GLY A 185 -32.45 1.88 12.48
N ARG A 186 -32.01 2.25 11.28
CA ARG A 186 -32.33 3.51 10.60
C ARG A 186 -32.13 3.36 9.10
N GLU A 187 -32.72 4.27 8.31
CA GLU A 187 -32.46 4.33 6.86
C GLU A 187 -30.94 4.41 6.65
N ASN A 188 -30.37 3.50 5.86
CA ASN A 188 -28.95 3.48 5.54
C ASN A 188 -28.67 2.99 4.12
N HIS A 189 -29.48 3.43 3.16
CA HIS A 189 -29.25 3.09 1.77
C HIS A 189 -28.05 3.84 1.18
N ILE A 190 -27.54 3.31 0.07
CA ILE A 190 -26.46 3.91 -0.71
C ILE A 190 -27.10 4.61 -1.90
N TYR A 191 -27.08 5.93 -1.90
CA TYR A 191 -27.58 6.75 -2.99
C TYR A 191 -26.49 6.91 -4.04
N LEU A 192 -26.76 6.41 -5.24
CA LEU A 192 -25.92 6.55 -6.42
C LEU A 192 -26.55 7.59 -7.33
N HIS A 193 -26.01 8.81 -7.32
CA HIS A 193 -26.45 9.88 -8.22
C HIS A 193 -25.69 9.80 -9.54
N TYR A 194 -26.39 9.63 -10.66
CA TYR A 194 -25.80 9.69 -11.99
C TYR A 194 -26.25 10.95 -12.71
N SER A 195 -25.30 11.78 -13.11
CA SER A 195 -25.57 13.08 -13.72
C SER A 195 -25.92 13.01 -15.21
N ASP A 196 -25.63 11.87 -15.85
CA ASP A 196 -25.95 11.59 -17.26
C ASP A 196 -26.52 10.17 -17.38
N TRP A 197 -27.81 10.08 -17.73
CA TRP A 197 -28.48 8.79 -17.92
C TRP A 197 -27.89 7.97 -19.07
N SER A 198 -27.54 8.63 -20.18
CA SER A 198 -27.02 7.96 -21.37
C SER A 198 -25.63 7.38 -21.10
N GLN A 199 -24.80 8.11 -20.35
CA GLN A 199 -23.51 7.60 -19.89
C GLN A 199 -23.69 6.41 -18.94
N PHE A 200 -24.59 6.50 -17.94
CA PHE A 200 -24.86 5.37 -17.05
C PHE A 200 -25.31 4.13 -17.83
N CYS A 201 -26.27 4.27 -18.76
CA CYS A 201 -26.69 3.19 -19.64
C CYS A 201 -25.51 2.60 -20.42
N ALA A 202 -24.63 3.43 -20.99
CA ALA A 202 -23.47 2.93 -21.74
C ALA A 202 -22.57 2.02 -20.88
N TYR A 203 -22.34 2.36 -19.61
CA TYR A 203 -21.52 1.54 -18.72
C TYR A 203 -22.18 0.21 -18.30
N LEU A 204 -23.51 0.07 -18.43
CA LEU A 204 -24.19 -1.21 -18.18
C LEU A 204 -23.73 -2.32 -19.13
N GLN A 205 -23.08 -2.00 -20.25
CA GLN A 205 -22.44 -2.98 -21.14
C GLN A 205 -21.29 -3.75 -20.48
N VAL A 206 -20.64 -3.14 -19.48
CA VAL A 206 -19.38 -3.62 -18.89
C VAL A 206 -19.43 -3.78 -17.37
N LEU A 207 -20.44 -3.24 -16.69
CA LEU A 207 -20.66 -3.41 -15.24
C LEU A 207 -21.37 -4.73 -14.88
N GLU A 208 -21.15 -5.22 -13.67
CA GLU A 208 -21.86 -6.36 -13.07
C GLU A 208 -22.86 -5.89 -12.00
N ILE A 209 -23.99 -5.33 -12.41
CA ILE A 209 -24.96 -4.72 -11.47
C ILE A 209 -25.83 -5.75 -10.76
N LYS A 210 -26.21 -6.85 -11.42
CA LYS A 210 -27.18 -7.83 -10.90
C LYS A 210 -26.88 -8.33 -9.48
N LYS A 211 -25.61 -8.55 -9.13
CA LYS A 211 -25.23 -9.02 -7.79
C LYS A 211 -25.41 -7.93 -6.73
N LEU A 212 -25.16 -6.67 -7.08
CA LEU A 212 -25.27 -5.52 -6.18
C LEU A 212 -26.73 -5.23 -5.80
N LEU A 213 -27.69 -5.57 -6.67
CA LEU A 213 -29.12 -5.36 -6.42
C LEU A 213 -29.72 -6.33 -5.40
N GLN A 214 -29.07 -7.47 -5.12
CA GLN A 214 -29.66 -8.55 -4.31
C GLN A 214 -29.98 -8.16 -2.87
N GLU A 215 -29.22 -7.23 -2.29
CA GLU A 215 -29.43 -6.78 -0.92
C GLU A 215 -30.36 -5.57 -0.82
N GLU A 216 -30.85 -5.04 -1.95
CA GLU A 216 -31.76 -3.89 -1.99
C GLU A 216 -31.21 -2.64 -1.27
N LYS A 217 -29.88 -2.47 -1.33
CA LYS A 217 -29.19 -1.38 -0.63
C LYS A 217 -29.01 -0.11 -1.45
N LEU A 218 -29.01 -0.23 -2.78
CA LEU A 218 -28.70 0.87 -3.69
C LEU A 218 -29.98 1.65 -4.01
N VAL A 219 -29.89 2.98 -4.05
CA VAL A 219 -30.93 3.86 -4.57
C VAL A 219 -30.30 4.64 -5.72
N PHE A 220 -30.85 4.52 -6.91
CA PHE A 220 -30.36 5.20 -8.10
C PHE A 220 -31.14 6.50 -8.27
N LEU A 221 -30.42 7.63 -8.25
CA LEU A 221 -30.97 8.95 -8.53
C LEU A 221 -30.38 9.42 -9.86
N ILE A 222 -31.22 9.64 -10.85
CA ILE A 222 -30.79 10.07 -12.18
C ILE A 222 -31.04 11.57 -12.37
N GLU A 223 -30.02 12.31 -12.77
CA GLU A 223 -30.09 13.74 -13.11
C GLU A 223 -30.71 14.57 -11.97
N GLU A 224 -31.89 15.15 -12.18
CA GLU A 224 -32.59 16.02 -11.21
C GLU A 224 -33.17 15.24 -10.00
N GLU A 225 -33.21 13.91 -10.06
CA GLU A 225 -33.66 13.06 -8.95
C GLU A 225 -32.75 13.17 -7.71
N SER A 226 -31.55 13.77 -7.83
CA SER A 226 -30.71 14.12 -6.68
C SER A 226 -31.45 14.95 -5.61
N SER A 227 -32.43 15.75 -6.01
CA SER A 227 -33.30 16.53 -5.12
C SER A 227 -34.17 15.67 -4.18
N LEU A 228 -34.31 14.36 -4.45
CA LEU A 228 -35.05 13.42 -3.60
C LEU A 228 -34.23 12.94 -2.41
N TYR A 229 -32.93 13.23 -2.34
CA TYR A 229 -32.05 12.76 -1.29
C TYR A 229 -32.13 13.63 -0.02
N PRO A 230 -32.16 13.02 1.18
CA PRO A 230 -32.44 11.60 1.45
C PRO A 230 -33.95 11.33 1.35
N ILE A 231 -34.33 10.14 0.87
CA ILE A 231 -35.75 9.76 0.77
C ILE A 231 -36.27 9.36 2.15
N ASP A 232 -37.45 9.85 2.53
CA ASP A 232 -38.19 9.31 3.66
C ASP A 232 -38.80 7.95 3.27
N PHE A 233 -38.10 6.86 3.61
CA PHE A 233 -38.52 5.49 3.31
C PHE A 233 -39.81 5.08 4.01
N LYS A 234 -40.09 5.65 5.19
CA LYS A 234 -41.33 5.38 5.92
C LYS A 234 -42.51 6.02 5.21
N ALA A 235 -42.39 7.29 4.81
CA ALA A 235 -43.45 7.98 4.08
C ALA A 235 -43.65 7.43 2.66
N ARG A 236 -42.56 7.16 1.93
CA ARG A 236 -42.62 6.77 0.52
C ARG A 236 -42.93 5.29 0.29
N PHE A 237 -42.36 4.41 1.11
CA PHE A 237 -42.44 2.95 0.92
C PHE A 237 -43.13 2.22 2.08
N GLY A 238 -43.50 2.92 3.16
CA GLY A 238 -44.09 2.30 4.35
C GLY A 238 -43.09 1.51 5.18
N ILE A 239 -41.78 1.70 4.96
CA ILE A 239 -40.73 0.94 5.64
C ILE A 239 -40.15 1.79 6.77
N ASP A 240 -40.48 1.44 8.01
CA ASP A 240 -39.90 2.06 9.19
C ASP A 240 -38.69 1.25 9.67
N TYR A 241 -37.47 1.73 9.41
CA TYR A 241 -36.26 1.04 9.86
C TYR A 241 -35.98 1.21 11.36
N SER A 242 -36.60 2.18 12.03
CA SER A 242 -36.39 2.42 13.46
C SER A 242 -36.91 1.31 14.37
N GLN A 243 -37.76 0.42 13.82
CA GLN A 243 -38.27 -0.75 14.54
C GLN A 243 -37.24 -1.88 14.69
N TYR A 244 -36.15 -1.87 13.91
CA TYR A 244 -35.13 -2.93 13.96
C TYR A 244 -34.07 -2.65 15.03
N PRO A 245 -33.68 -3.66 15.83
CA PRO A 245 -32.61 -3.48 16.81
C PRO A 245 -31.24 -3.37 16.13
N LEU A 246 -30.29 -2.70 16.80
CA LEU A 246 -28.90 -2.70 16.35
C LEU A 246 -28.33 -4.11 16.35
N ARG A 247 -27.81 -4.53 15.19
CA ARG A 247 -27.12 -5.80 15.04
C ARG A 247 -25.63 -5.61 15.34
N PRO A 248 -24.97 -6.50 16.09
CA PRO A 248 -23.52 -6.48 16.22
C PRO A 248 -22.80 -6.69 14.87
N VAL A 249 -21.57 -6.19 14.76
CA VAL A 249 -20.74 -6.35 13.54
C VAL A 249 -20.38 -7.82 13.33
N GLY A 250 -20.69 -8.35 12.15
CA GLY A 250 -20.34 -9.69 11.73
C GLY A 250 -18.93 -9.81 11.16
N VAL A 251 -18.33 -11.00 11.32
CA VAL A 251 -16.98 -11.33 10.82
C VAL A 251 -16.80 -11.04 9.32
N ARG A 252 -17.84 -11.30 8.51
CA ARG A 252 -17.81 -11.07 7.05
C ARG A 252 -18.24 -9.67 6.61
N GLU A 253 -18.68 -8.82 7.54
CA GLU A 253 -18.87 -7.37 7.27
C GLU A 253 -17.52 -6.65 7.20
N VAL A 254 -16.50 -7.10 7.94
CA VAL A 254 -15.15 -6.53 7.90
C VAL A 254 -14.40 -7.03 6.65
N LYS A 255 -14.54 -6.26 5.56
CA LYS A 255 -13.91 -6.56 4.26
C LYS A 255 -12.74 -5.66 3.92
N ARG A 256 -12.56 -4.57 4.67
CA ARG A 256 -11.54 -3.55 4.50
C ARG A 256 -10.41 -3.71 5.51
N MET A 257 -9.19 -3.40 5.09
CA MET A 257 -8.01 -3.35 5.94
C MET A 257 -7.19 -2.10 5.64
N ILE A 258 -6.80 -1.38 6.70
CA ILE A 258 -5.71 -0.42 6.64
C ILE A 258 -4.44 -1.20 6.92
N TRP A 259 -3.58 -1.33 5.92
CA TRP A 259 -2.24 -1.81 6.13
C TRP A 259 -1.33 -0.65 6.52
N HIS A 260 -1.02 -0.56 7.80
CA HIS A 260 -0.03 0.36 8.31
C HIS A 260 1.34 -0.31 8.20
N THR A 261 2.19 0.18 7.29
CA THR A 261 3.46 -0.49 7.00
C THR A 261 4.51 -0.21 8.08
N GLN A 262 5.52 -1.07 8.14
CA GLN A 262 6.76 -0.78 8.84
C GLN A 262 7.81 -0.46 7.78
N LEU A 263 8.11 0.82 7.54
CA LEU A 263 9.22 1.20 6.66
C LEU A 263 10.56 0.70 7.25
N ALA A 264 10.75 1.02 8.52
CA ALA A 264 11.92 0.72 9.34
C ALA A 264 11.59 1.05 10.80
N THR A 265 12.47 0.67 11.73
CA THR A 265 12.37 1.08 13.14
C THR A 265 12.44 2.61 13.31
N HIS A 266 11.72 3.16 14.29
CA HIS A 266 11.74 4.59 14.66
C HIS A 266 11.27 5.62 13.61
N ASN A 267 10.39 5.24 12.68
CA ASN A 267 9.79 6.15 11.69
C ASN A 267 8.44 6.80 12.12
N GLY A 268 8.08 6.71 13.40
CA GLY A 268 6.83 7.28 13.89
C GLY A 268 5.61 6.39 13.76
N GLY A 269 5.75 5.11 13.39
CA GLY A 269 4.63 4.17 13.28
C GLY A 269 3.75 4.13 14.54
N ASP A 270 4.36 3.98 15.72
CA ASP A 270 3.59 3.95 16.98
C ASP A 270 2.70 5.19 17.17
N PHE A 271 3.18 6.38 16.79
CA PHE A 271 2.39 7.61 16.85
C PHE A 271 1.13 7.54 15.96
N PHE A 272 1.24 7.02 14.74
CA PHE A 272 0.07 6.85 13.86
C PHE A 272 -0.90 5.77 14.36
N ASN A 273 -0.42 4.72 15.02
CA ASN A 273 -1.31 3.77 15.70
C ASN A 273 -2.08 4.45 16.83
N GLU A 274 -1.40 5.23 17.65
CA GLU A 274 -2.00 5.93 18.80
C GLU A 274 -3.09 6.92 18.34
N ILE A 275 -2.92 7.57 17.17
CA ILE A 275 -3.94 8.46 16.59
C ILE A 275 -5.19 7.70 16.13
N LEU A 276 -5.02 6.52 15.52
CA LEU A 276 -6.14 5.74 14.99
C LEU A 276 -6.80 4.82 16.03
N TYR A 277 -6.25 4.76 17.24
CA TYR A 277 -6.57 3.73 18.23
C TYR A 277 -8.03 3.74 18.70
N GLU A 278 -8.57 4.93 18.99
CA GLU A 278 -9.94 5.10 19.49
C GLU A 278 -10.94 5.48 18.39
N HIS A 279 -10.55 5.40 17.12
CA HIS A 279 -11.43 5.84 16.04
C HIS A 279 -12.70 4.97 15.95
N PRO A 280 -13.91 5.55 15.93
CA PRO A 280 -15.17 4.81 16.14
C PRO A 280 -15.54 3.83 15.02
N ASN A 281 -14.83 3.89 13.89
CA ASN A 281 -15.01 2.96 12.77
C ASN A 281 -13.74 2.19 12.41
N VAL A 282 -12.73 2.16 13.29
CA VAL A 282 -11.49 1.41 13.08
C VAL A 282 -11.33 0.36 14.17
N LEU A 283 -11.25 -0.91 13.78
CA LEU A 283 -10.81 -1.98 14.67
C LEU A 283 -9.29 -1.93 14.77
N ALA A 284 -8.80 -1.20 15.77
CA ALA A 284 -7.38 -1.02 16.03
C ALA A 284 -6.87 -1.99 17.10
N LEU A 285 -5.62 -2.42 16.94
CA LEU A 285 -4.84 -3.09 17.95
C LEU A 285 -3.39 -2.59 17.83
N GLU A 286 -2.66 -2.56 18.93
CA GLU A 286 -1.24 -2.26 18.91
C GLU A 286 -0.48 -3.25 18.01
N SER A 287 0.71 -2.84 17.56
CA SER A 287 1.59 -3.60 16.68
C SER A 287 1.76 -5.06 17.13
N ILE A 288 1.42 -6.01 16.25
CA ILE A 288 1.52 -7.45 16.54
C ILE A 288 2.67 -8.05 15.73
N MET A 289 3.56 -8.79 16.39
CA MET A 289 4.60 -9.55 15.69
C MET A 289 3.99 -10.51 14.68
N MET A 290 4.48 -10.49 13.43
CA MET A 290 3.91 -11.31 12.35
C MET A 290 3.86 -12.80 12.70
N GLN A 291 4.89 -13.32 13.38
CA GLN A 291 4.93 -14.72 13.84
C GLN A 291 3.82 -15.05 14.86
N ASN A 292 3.45 -14.09 15.71
CA ASN A 292 2.38 -14.28 16.69
C ASN A 292 1.02 -14.30 16.00
N VAL A 293 0.83 -13.54 14.92
CA VAL A 293 -0.42 -13.55 14.13
C VAL A 293 -0.68 -14.94 13.53
N GLU A 294 0.35 -15.56 12.96
CA GLU A 294 0.25 -16.93 12.41
C GLU A 294 -0.09 -17.97 13.49
N GLU A 295 0.48 -17.81 14.69
CA GLU A 295 0.17 -18.64 15.86
C GLU A 295 -1.29 -18.46 16.30
N VAL A 296 -1.75 -17.21 16.47
CA VAL A 296 -3.12 -16.87 16.90
C VAL A 296 -4.15 -17.51 15.96
N ILE A 297 -3.97 -17.37 14.64
CA ILE A 297 -4.91 -17.96 13.66
C ILE A 297 -4.89 -19.48 13.73
N ARG A 298 -3.71 -20.09 13.88
CA ARG A 298 -3.57 -21.55 13.97
C ARG A 298 -4.23 -22.10 15.23
N GLN A 299 -4.04 -21.45 16.38
CA GLN A 299 -4.70 -21.81 17.64
C GLN A 299 -6.22 -21.63 17.54
N ALA A 300 -6.68 -20.50 17.00
CA ALA A 300 -8.09 -20.23 16.78
C ALA A 300 -8.76 -21.34 15.94
N LYS A 301 -8.13 -21.73 14.82
CA LYS A 301 -8.60 -22.84 13.96
C LYS A 301 -8.63 -24.17 14.70
N PHE A 302 -7.62 -24.46 15.52
CA PHE A 302 -7.53 -25.69 16.27
C PHE A 302 -8.68 -25.80 17.28
N SER A 303 -8.87 -24.75 18.09
CA SER A 303 -9.96 -24.68 19.06
C SER A 303 -11.33 -24.77 18.38
N TRP A 304 -11.55 -24.06 17.26
CA TRP A 304 -12.81 -24.15 16.51
C TRP A 304 -13.16 -25.55 16.00
N LYS A 305 -12.15 -26.35 15.64
CA LYS A 305 -12.35 -27.71 15.12
C LYS A 305 -12.55 -28.75 16.22
N ARG A 306 -11.82 -28.63 17.34
CA ARG A 306 -11.76 -29.69 18.36
C ARG A 306 -12.57 -29.39 19.60
N ASP A 307 -12.67 -28.13 19.99
CA ASP A 307 -13.32 -27.71 21.23
C ASP A 307 -13.94 -26.32 21.10
N ARG A 308 -15.13 -26.28 20.47
CA ARG A 308 -15.85 -25.02 20.23
C ARG A 308 -16.25 -24.31 21.51
N ALA A 309 -16.44 -25.02 22.62
CA ALA A 309 -16.84 -24.42 23.88
C ALA A 309 -15.74 -23.51 24.45
N HIS A 310 -14.48 -23.82 24.17
CA HIS A 310 -13.31 -23.01 24.54
C HIS A 310 -12.91 -21.98 23.47
N PHE A 311 -13.64 -21.92 22.35
CA PHE A 311 -13.40 -20.94 21.30
C PHE A 311 -14.14 -19.63 21.63
N GLY A 312 -13.47 -18.72 22.33
CA GLY A 312 -13.98 -17.38 22.64
C GLY A 312 -15.33 -17.39 23.38
N ASP A 313 -16.01 -16.25 23.41
CA ASP A 313 -17.35 -16.16 24.00
C ASP A 313 -18.44 -16.75 23.07
N LYS A 314 -19.68 -16.86 23.59
CA LYS A 314 -20.83 -17.37 22.83
C LYS A 314 -21.17 -16.52 21.60
N HIS A 315 -20.88 -15.22 21.65
CA HIS A 315 -21.16 -14.31 20.54
C HIS A 315 -20.24 -14.62 19.36
N LEU A 316 -18.94 -14.79 19.62
CA LEU A 316 -17.96 -15.16 18.62
C LEU A 316 -18.26 -16.53 17.97
N GLN A 317 -18.67 -17.50 18.79
CA GLN A 317 -19.09 -18.81 18.31
C GLN A 317 -20.28 -18.69 17.35
N SER A 318 -21.26 -17.85 17.69
CA SER A 318 -22.41 -17.57 16.81
C SER A 318 -21.96 -16.97 15.49
N LEU A 319 -21.13 -15.92 15.51
CA LEU A 319 -20.63 -15.24 14.30
C LEU A 319 -19.95 -16.21 13.31
N LEU A 320 -19.14 -17.15 13.80
CA LEU A 320 -18.46 -18.13 12.94
C LEU A 320 -19.32 -19.35 12.60
N SER A 321 -20.28 -19.74 13.45
CA SER A 321 -21.14 -20.91 13.21
C SER A 321 -22.03 -20.77 11.97
N HIS A 322 -22.39 -19.55 11.60
CA HIS A 322 -23.17 -19.24 10.40
C HIS A 322 -22.32 -19.25 9.12
N ILE A 323 -21.00 -19.45 9.23
CA ILE A 323 -20.09 -19.49 8.11
C ILE A 323 -19.75 -20.95 7.78
N LYS A 324 -20.22 -21.42 6.62
CA LYS A 324 -20.03 -22.82 6.17
C LYS A 324 -18.56 -23.26 6.16
N SER A 325 -17.65 -22.37 5.74
CA SER A 325 -16.21 -22.63 5.66
C SER A 325 -15.43 -21.37 6.07
N PRO A 326 -15.12 -21.20 7.36
CA PRO A 326 -14.35 -20.04 7.83
C PRO A 326 -12.92 -20.05 7.29
N THR A 327 -12.45 -18.90 6.85
CA THR A 327 -11.11 -18.63 6.30
C THR A 327 -10.15 -18.08 7.36
N ASP A 328 -8.86 -18.00 7.05
CA ASP A 328 -7.84 -17.36 7.89
C ASP A 328 -8.23 -15.93 8.26
N LYS A 329 -8.72 -15.16 7.27
CA LYS A 329 -9.30 -13.83 7.50
C LYS A 329 -10.47 -13.87 8.48
N ASP A 330 -11.39 -14.83 8.33
CA ASP A 330 -12.56 -14.92 9.22
C ASP A 330 -12.11 -15.14 10.68
N PHE A 331 -11.11 -16.00 10.93
CA PHE A 331 -10.53 -16.19 12.26
C PHE A 331 -9.75 -14.98 12.77
N PHE A 332 -9.04 -14.29 11.88
CA PHE A 332 -8.28 -13.09 12.24
C PHE A 332 -9.22 -11.94 12.67
N VAL A 333 -10.26 -11.65 11.88
CA VAL A 333 -11.28 -10.66 12.24
C VAL A 333 -12.02 -11.06 13.52
N ALA A 334 -12.35 -12.35 13.68
CA ALA A 334 -12.95 -12.86 14.90
C ALA A 334 -12.08 -12.56 16.13
N ALA A 335 -10.76 -12.71 16.04
CA ALA A 335 -9.86 -12.38 17.16
C ALA A 335 -9.94 -10.89 17.56
N PHE A 336 -10.09 -9.97 16.60
CA PHE A 336 -10.28 -8.55 16.86
C PHE A 336 -11.65 -8.26 17.50
N LEU A 337 -12.72 -8.82 16.94
CA LEU A 337 -14.09 -8.63 17.46
C LEU A 337 -14.27 -9.21 18.86
N ASN A 338 -13.52 -10.25 19.22
CA ASN A 338 -13.55 -10.85 20.56
C ASN A 338 -12.64 -10.14 21.57
N ASN A 339 -11.82 -9.17 21.15
CA ASN A 339 -10.95 -8.42 22.04
C ASN A 339 -11.66 -7.14 22.50
N PRO A 340 -12.03 -7.01 23.80
CA PRO A 340 -12.72 -5.82 24.30
C PRO A 340 -11.93 -4.53 24.09
N ILE A 341 -10.60 -4.61 24.00
CA ILE A 341 -9.75 -3.45 23.73
C ILE A 341 -10.03 -2.91 22.32
N CYS A 342 -10.18 -3.79 21.33
CA CYS A 342 -10.45 -3.42 19.94
C CYS A 342 -11.88 -2.92 19.71
N THR A 343 -12.84 -3.41 20.49
CA THR A 343 -14.27 -3.11 20.27
C THR A 343 -14.82 -2.00 21.15
N ARG A 344 -14.09 -1.59 22.20
CA ARG A 344 -14.52 -0.58 23.19
C ARG A 344 -15.01 0.72 22.58
N PHE A 345 -14.37 1.17 21.50
CA PHE A 345 -14.63 2.48 20.89
C PHE A 345 -15.47 2.41 19.61
N ILE A 346 -15.80 1.20 19.14
CA ILE A 346 -16.58 1.04 17.92
C ILE A 346 -18.01 1.51 18.15
N ASP A 347 -18.49 2.39 17.28
CA ASP A 347 -19.90 2.81 17.27
C ASP A 347 -20.79 1.68 16.71
N PRO A 348 -21.66 1.04 17.52
CA PRO A 348 -22.53 -0.02 17.05
C PRO A 348 -23.61 0.46 16.08
N GLY A 349 -23.97 1.75 16.12
CA GLY A 349 -24.95 2.43 15.27
C GLY A 349 -24.36 3.02 13.99
N SER A 350 -23.06 2.83 13.77
CA SER A 350 -22.38 3.34 12.58
C SER A 350 -22.99 2.78 11.31
N ARG A 351 -23.13 3.66 10.31
CA ARG A 351 -23.63 3.35 8.97
C ARG A 351 -22.73 2.38 8.20
N ILE A 352 -21.48 2.25 8.59
CA ILE A 352 -20.48 1.43 7.90
C ILE A 352 -19.90 0.36 8.81
N ALA A 353 -19.51 -0.77 8.21
CA ALA A 353 -18.71 -1.76 8.91
C ALA A 353 -17.32 -1.19 9.18
N PRO A 354 -16.74 -1.46 10.37
CA PRO A 354 -15.44 -0.91 10.71
C PRO A 354 -14.36 -1.49 9.80
N ILE A 355 -13.30 -0.70 9.59
CA ILE A 355 -12.09 -1.11 8.89
C ILE A 355 -11.08 -1.66 9.89
N LEU A 356 -10.35 -2.73 9.54
CA LEU A 356 -9.33 -3.29 10.43
C LEU A 356 -7.99 -2.59 10.22
N LEU A 357 -7.41 -1.99 11.27
CA LEU A 357 -6.05 -1.48 11.23
C LEU A 357 -5.07 -2.59 11.57
N PHE A 358 -4.15 -2.88 10.65
CA PHE A 358 -3.15 -3.92 10.83
C PHE A 358 -1.74 -3.41 10.54
N GLN A 359 -0.89 -3.43 11.57
CA GLN A 359 0.55 -3.27 11.44
C GLN A 359 1.26 -4.58 11.83
N PRO A 360 1.62 -5.44 10.86
CA PRO A 360 2.47 -6.59 11.15
C PRO A 360 3.87 -6.10 11.51
N HIS A 361 4.31 -6.38 12.74
CA HIS A 361 5.63 -5.97 13.23
C HIS A 361 6.68 -7.04 12.94
N PHE A 362 7.87 -6.57 12.58
CA PHE A 362 9.10 -7.34 12.46
C PHE A 362 10.19 -6.66 13.32
N PRO A 363 11.17 -7.41 13.86
CA PRO A 363 12.28 -6.78 14.59
C PRO A 363 12.98 -5.71 13.75
N ASN A 364 13.14 -5.96 12.45
CA ASN A 364 13.53 -4.97 11.46
C ASN A 364 13.10 -5.40 10.05
N MET A 365 12.96 -4.43 9.15
CA MET A 365 12.82 -4.67 7.71
C MET A 365 14.19 -4.67 7.06
N VAL A 366 14.63 -5.85 6.65
CA VAL A 366 15.93 -6.04 6.01
C VAL A 366 15.73 -6.15 4.51
N TYR A 367 16.52 -5.37 3.77
CA TYR A 367 16.52 -5.35 2.32
C TYR A 367 17.87 -5.74 1.77
N GLU A 368 17.84 -6.52 0.70
CA GLU A 368 18.99 -6.97 -0.07
C GLU A 368 18.84 -6.48 -1.52
N ILE A 369 19.98 -6.19 -2.15
CA ILE A 369 20.06 -5.81 -3.55
C ILE A 369 20.72 -6.97 -4.29
N HIS A 370 20.00 -7.58 -5.23
CA HIS A 370 20.55 -8.62 -6.11
C HIS A 370 20.80 -8.07 -7.51
N GLY A 371 21.99 -8.34 -8.05
CA GLY A 371 22.35 -7.91 -9.40
C GLY A 371 21.46 -8.53 -10.48
N SER A 372 21.07 -7.73 -11.48
CA SER A 372 20.46 -8.24 -12.71
C SER A 372 21.55 -8.68 -13.73
N LYS A 373 21.13 -9.33 -14.81
CA LYS A 373 22.03 -9.74 -15.91
C LYS A 373 22.65 -8.56 -16.68
N ASP A 374 22.11 -7.35 -16.59
CA ASP A 374 22.55 -6.19 -17.38
C ASP A 374 23.34 -5.15 -16.60
N SER A 375 23.64 -5.42 -15.32
CA SER A 375 24.41 -4.57 -14.40
C SER A 375 23.84 -3.17 -14.14
N LYS A 376 22.75 -2.75 -14.79
CA LYS A 376 22.10 -1.44 -14.60
C LYS A 376 20.85 -1.52 -13.73
N ARG A 377 20.18 -2.68 -13.74
CA ARG A 377 19.02 -2.97 -12.88
C ARG A 377 19.44 -3.79 -11.68
N CYS A 378 18.76 -3.58 -10.56
CA CYS A 378 18.93 -4.43 -9.38
C CYS A 378 17.59 -4.78 -8.74
N ILE A 379 17.46 -6.04 -8.36
CA ILE A 379 16.26 -6.54 -7.72
C ILE A 379 16.32 -6.14 -6.24
N LEU A 380 15.34 -5.36 -5.79
CA LEU A 380 15.15 -5.07 -4.38
C LEU A 380 14.37 -6.21 -3.74
N TYR A 381 14.95 -6.86 -2.74
CA TYR A 381 14.37 -8.02 -2.07
C TYR A 381 14.28 -7.86 -0.56
N SER A 382 13.18 -8.30 0.02
CA SER A 382 13.03 -8.45 1.47
C SER A 382 12.27 -9.74 1.79
N LYS A 383 12.81 -10.56 2.69
CA LYS A 383 12.15 -11.78 3.16
C LYS A 383 10.86 -11.46 3.92
N GLN A 384 10.87 -10.40 4.73
CA GLN A 384 9.74 -9.90 5.51
C GLN A 384 8.61 -9.47 4.58
N TYR A 385 8.93 -8.71 3.52
CA TYR A 385 7.95 -8.31 2.52
C TYR A 385 7.34 -9.52 1.79
N GLU A 386 8.15 -10.53 1.44
CA GLU A 386 7.62 -11.77 0.86
C GLU A 386 6.67 -12.52 1.80
N GLN A 387 6.93 -12.50 3.12
CA GLN A 387 6.03 -13.11 4.10
C GLN A 387 4.67 -12.41 4.10
N ILE A 388 4.65 -11.07 4.07
CA ILE A 388 3.43 -10.27 3.93
C ILE A 388 2.69 -10.63 2.63
N ARG A 389 3.38 -10.57 1.49
CA ARG A 389 2.80 -10.82 0.15
C ARG A 389 2.25 -12.25 -0.01
N LYS A 390 2.81 -13.21 0.73
CA LYS A 390 2.37 -14.62 0.73
C LYS A 390 1.30 -14.94 1.77
N SER A 391 1.12 -14.08 2.77
CA SER A 391 0.16 -14.30 3.84
C SER A 391 -1.28 -14.40 3.31
N PRO A 392 -2.05 -15.42 3.71
CA PRO A 392 -3.47 -15.52 3.39
C PRO A 392 -4.28 -14.30 3.86
N ILE A 393 -3.91 -13.68 4.99
CA ILE A 393 -4.58 -12.52 5.55
C ILE A 393 -4.61 -11.39 4.51
N PHE A 394 -3.43 -11.00 4.03
CA PHE A 394 -3.27 -9.94 3.04
C PHE A 394 -3.87 -10.27 1.68
N ARG A 395 -4.13 -11.55 1.35
CA ARG A 395 -4.75 -11.99 0.09
C ARG A 395 -6.27 -12.05 0.16
N GLN A 396 -6.84 -12.24 1.35
CA GLN A 396 -8.27 -12.49 1.57
C GLN A 396 -9.07 -11.23 1.91
N PHE A 397 -8.43 -10.16 2.39
CA PHE A 397 -9.06 -8.83 2.38
C PHE A 397 -9.23 -8.36 0.94
N LYS A 398 -10.42 -7.86 0.61
CA LYS A 398 -10.74 -7.41 -0.74
C LYS A 398 -10.26 -5.98 -0.97
N TYR A 399 -10.43 -5.14 0.05
CA TYR A 399 -10.11 -3.72 0.03
C TYR A 399 -8.96 -3.47 0.99
N ILE A 400 -7.86 -2.96 0.46
CA ILE A 400 -6.67 -2.65 1.24
C ILE A 400 -6.26 -1.22 0.90
N LYS A 401 -6.15 -0.38 1.92
CA LYS A 401 -5.48 0.91 1.84
C LYS A 401 -4.21 0.86 2.65
N THR A 402 -3.13 1.38 2.10
CA THR A 402 -1.81 1.25 2.70
C THR A 402 -1.25 2.62 3.00
N PHE A 403 -0.82 2.86 4.24
CA PHE A 403 -0.06 4.07 4.54
C PHE A 403 1.27 3.72 5.21
N THR A 404 2.28 4.51 4.87
CA THR A 404 3.66 4.30 5.33
C THR A 404 4.16 5.55 6.03
N PRO A 405 4.34 5.51 7.35
CA PRO A 405 5.03 6.58 8.05
C PRO A 405 6.50 6.65 7.68
N MET A 406 6.97 7.85 7.41
CA MET A 406 8.38 8.15 7.18
C MET A 406 8.80 9.31 8.06
N ARG A 407 9.93 9.16 8.71
CA ARG A 407 10.63 10.26 9.40
C ARG A 407 11.88 10.60 8.61
N ARG A 408 12.44 11.80 8.80
CA ARG A 408 13.79 12.14 8.31
C ARG A 408 14.75 10.97 8.57
N ILE A 409 15.37 10.49 7.50
CA ILE A 409 16.11 9.22 7.50
C ILE A 409 17.30 9.27 8.46
N THR A 410 18.03 10.38 8.52
CA THR A 410 19.18 10.56 9.43
C THR A 410 18.76 10.52 10.89
N THR A 411 17.63 11.15 11.24
CA THR A 411 17.08 11.11 12.60
C THR A 411 16.56 9.71 12.96
N SER A 412 15.87 9.05 12.04
CA SER A 412 15.41 7.67 12.20
C SER A 412 16.58 6.70 12.40
N TYR A 413 17.66 6.88 11.64
CA TYR A 413 18.92 6.13 11.78
C TYR A 413 19.49 6.27 13.19
N ALA A 414 19.76 7.50 13.65
CA ALA A 414 20.37 7.73 14.96
C ALA A 414 19.49 7.21 16.12
N ALA A 415 18.17 7.41 16.03
CA ALA A 415 17.21 6.87 17.00
C ALA A 415 17.26 5.33 17.07
N SER A 416 17.50 4.67 15.92
CA SER A 416 17.59 3.21 15.82
C SER A 416 18.91 2.67 16.36
N THR A 417 20.02 3.37 16.10
CA THR A 417 21.32 3.07 16.71
C THR A 417 21.23 3.14 18.23
N ARG A 418 20.62 4.22 18.77
CA ARG A 418 20.36 4.35 20.21
C ARG A 418 19.56 3.18 20.76
N PHE A 419 18.46 2.80 20.11
CA PHE A 419 17.61 1.71 20.59
C PHE A 419 18.34 0.37 20.58
N ALA A 420 19.06 0.06 19.49
CA ALA A 420 19.85 -1.16 19.38
C ALA A 420 20.93 -1.23 20.48
N TYR A 421 21.64 -0.12 20.72
CA TYR A 421 22.65 -0.05 21.77
C TYR A 421 22.05 -0.22 23.17
N GLN A 422 20.96 0.48 23.48
CA GLN A 422 20.27 0.34 24.77
C GLN A 422 19.75 -1.08 25.00
N LEU A 423 19.26 -1.76 23.95
CA LEU A 423 18.82 -3.14 24.05
C LEU A 423 20.00 -4.07 24.36
N ALA A 424 21.13 -3.92 23.66
CA ALA A 424 22.34 -4.70 23.89
C ALA A 424 22.93 -4.47 25.29
N MET A 425 22.87 -3.24 25.79
CA MET A 425 23.39 -2.91 27.13
C MET A 425 22.54 -3.44 28.27
N LYS A 426 21.22 -3.54 28.07
CA LYS A 426 20.28 -4.10 29.06
C LYS A 426 20.20 -5.63 29.03
N ASP A 427 20.74 -6.26 28.00
CA ASP A 427 20.75 -7.70 27.87
C ASP A 427 21.83 -8.31 28.76
N GLU A 428 21.42 -8.84 29.92
CA GLU A 428 22.31 -9.53 30.87
C GLU A 428 22.97 -10.77 30.25
N GLU A 429 22.31 -11.44 29.30
CA GLU A 429 22.86 -12.60 28.61
C GLU A 429 23.88 -12.23 27.52
N ARG A 430 23.99 -10.92 27.20
CA ARG A 430 24.85 -10.37 26.14
C ARG A 430 24.65 -11.06 24.78
N SER A 431 23.42 -11.45 24.49
CA SER A 431 23.00 -12.10 23.25
C SER A 431 22.72 -11.11 22.11
N HIS A 432 22.42 -9.86 22.44
CA HIS A 432 22.16 -8.78 21.48
C HIS A 432 23.41 -7.93 21.23
N VAL A 433 23.66 -7.65 19.95
CA VAL A 433 24.76 -6.78 19.50
C VAL A 433 24.23 -5.71 18.55
N VAL A 434 24.91 -4.57 18.50
CA VAL A 434 24.61 -3.53 17.51
C VAL A 434 25.11 -3.99 16.15
N ASN A 435 24.20 -4.09 15.19
CA ASN A 435 24.53 -4.34 13.79
C ASN A 435 24.81 -3.01 13.07
N ASP A 436 25.37 -3.10 11.86
CA ASP A 436 25.61 -1.93 11.01
C ASP A 436 24.31 -1.29 10.51
N MET A 437 23.78 -0.38 11.32
CA MET A 437 22.54 0.35 11.04
C MET A 437 22.67 1.26 9.82
N LEU A 438 23.90 1.73 9.52
CA LEU A 438 24.17 2.60 8.38
C LEU A 438 23.89 1.88 7.06
N THR A 439 24.53 0.72 6.84
CA THR A 439 24.24 -0.13 5.66
C THR A 439 22.78 -0.54 5.61
N THR A 440 22.20 -0.92 6.76
CA THR A 440 20.79 -1.31 6.86
C THR A 440 19.86 -0.21 6.35
N ARG A 441 20.15 1.06 6.66
CA ARG A 441 19.38 2.22 6.21
C ARG A 441 19.62 2.54 4.74
N MET A 442 20.87 2.48 4.25
CA MET A 442 21.20 2.71 2.84
C MET A 442 20.50 1.74 1.89
N LEU A 443 20.37 0.47 2.30
CA LEU A 443 19.73 -0.59 1.51
C LEU A 443 18.21 -0.58 1.60
N ASN A 444 17.63 0.03 2.63
CA ASN A 444 16.19 0.05 2.81
C ASN A 444 15.51 1.05 1.87
N ARG A 445 15.00 0.52 0.74
CA ARG A 445 14.22 1.24 -0.26
C ARG A 445 12.74 0.87 -0.21
N SER A 446 12.19 0.57 0.97
CA SER A 446 10.77 0.17 1.13
C SER A 446 9.76 1.23 0.68
N PHE A 447 10.18 2.49 0.53
CA PHE A 447 9.41 3.57 -0.08
C PHE A 447 9.38 3.51 -1.62
N MET A 448 10.12 2.59 -2.25
CA MET A 448 10.01 2.27 -3.67
C MET A 448 9.13 1.03 -3.83
N VAL A 449 7.93 1.22 -4.37
CA VAL A 449 6.87 0.21 -4.45
C VAL A 449 6.62 -0.25 -5.87
N ASP A 450 6.11 -1.47 -5.99
CA ASP A 450 5.66 -2.03 -7.26
C ASP A 450 4.24 -1.55 -7.55
N PRO A 451 4.00 -0.78 -8.63
CA PRO A 451 2.68 -0.23 -8.97
C PRO A 451 1.69 -1.31 -9.41
N THR A 452 2.16 -2.54 -9.67
CA THR A 452 1.32 -3.69 -10.01
C THR A 452 0.98 -4.54 -8.79
N ASP A 453 1.66 -4.35 -7.66
CA ASP A 453 1.35 -5.06 -6.43
C ASP A 453 0.09 -4.46 -5.79
N ARG A 454 -0.95 -5.29 -5.68
CA ARG A 454 -2.25 -4.90 -5.10
C ARG A 454 -2.12 -4.26 -3.71
N LEU A 455 -1.07 -4.58 -2.95
CA LEU A 455 -0.86 -4.04 -1.62
C LEU A 455 -0.42 -2.57 -1.63
N TYR A 456 0.11 -2.08 -2.76
CA TYR A 456 0.60 -0.72 -2.91
C TYR A 456 -0.11 0.09 -4.00
N GLN A 457 -1.07 -0.51 -4.72
CA GLN A 457 -1.88 0.20 -5.72
C GLN A 457 -2.69 1.34 -5.13
N ASP A 458 -3.20 1.19 -3.91
CA ASP A 458 -3.88 2.23 -3.15
C ASP A 458 -3.05 2.55 -1.90
N SER A 459 -1.92 3.25 -2.10
CA SER A 459 -0.96 3.55 -1.04
C SER A 459 -0.43 4.98 -1.03
N VAL A 460 -0.11 5.47 0.17
CA VAL A 460 0.51 6.78 0.41
C VAL A 460 1.59 6.72 1.48
N LEU A 461 2.57 7.61 1.37
CA LEU A 461 3.58 7.85 2.40
C LEU A 461 3.20 9.10 3.19
N VAL A 462 3.32 9.04 4.52
CA VAL A 462 2.98 10.13 5.43
C VAL A 462 4.22 10.53 6.22
N ARG A 463 4.57 11.82 6.21
CA ARG A 463 5.72 12.28 7.00
C ARG A 463 5.33 12.37 8.47
N PHE A 464 6.17 11.85 9.34
CA PHE A 464 6.02 11.95 10.79
C PHE A 464 6.00 13.42 11.24
N GLU A 465 6.87 14.22 10.64
CA GLU A 465 7.00 15.64 10.94
C GLU A 465 5.73 16.41 10.55
N ASP A 466 5.09 16.10 9.42
CA ASP A 466 3.80 16.69 9.06
C ASP A 466 2.72 16.35 10.09
N GLY A 467 2.65 15.08 10.51
CA GLY A 467 1.68 14.64 11.52
C GLY A 467 1.85 15.34 12.88
N LYS A 468 3.08 15.76 13.21
CA LYS A 468 3.39 16.48 14.45
C LYS A 468 3.18 18.00 14.33
N LEU A 469 3.62 18.59 13.22
CA LEU A 469 3.64 20.04 13.01
C LEU A 469 2.33 20.60 12.45
N ASN A 470 1.62 19.78 11.67
CA ASN A 470 0.39 20.13 10.96
C ASN A 470 -0.67 19.04 11.19
N PRO A 471 -1.05 18.74 12.45
CA PRO A 471 -1.90 17.59 12.76
C PRO A 471 -3.26 17.67 12.08
N THR A 472 -3.90 18.86 12.06
CA THR A 472 -5.19 19.08 11.41
C THR A 472 -5.14 18.75 9.92
N ALA A 473 -4.16 19.34 9.20
CA ALA A 473 -3.96 19.08 7.77
C ALA A 473 -3.67 17.60 7.50
N THR A 474 -2.77 17.01 8.29
CA THR A 474 -2.30 15.63 8.11
C THR A 474 -3.41 14.62 8.32
N PHE A 475 -4.13 14.70 9.44
CA PHE A 475 -5.14 13.69 9.77
C PHE A 475 -6.46 13.90 9.03
N THR A 476 -6.75 15.12 8.57
CA THR A 476 -7.84 15.33 7.62
C THR A 476 -7.55 14.63 6.29
N ALA A 477 -6.35 14.85 5.72
CA ALA A 477 -5.93 14.21 4.48
C ALA A 477 -5.78 12.69 4.63
N LEU A 478 -5.29 12.21 5.77
CA LEU A 478 -5.16 10.78 6.02
C LEU A 478 -6.53 10.12 6.20
N ALA A 479 -7.48 10.75 6.91
CA ALA A 479 -8.85 10.24 7.03
C ALA A 479 -9.54 10.15 5.67
N GLU A 480 -9.39 11.19 4.83
CA GLU A 480 -9.85 11.19 3.44
C GLU A 480 -9.24 10.05 2.63
N PHE A 481 -7.91 9.89 2.68
CA PHE A 481 -7.23 8.81 1.98
C PHE A 481 -7.72 7.44 2.45
N LEU A 482 -7.83 7.22 3.77
CA LEU A 482 -8.26 5.95 4.37
C LEU A 482 -9.77 5.70 4.22
N ASP A 483 -10.51 6.70 3.75
CA ASP A 483 -11.95 6.71 3.62
C ASP A 483 -12.64 6.30 4.94
N ILE A 484 -12.31 7.07 5.98
CA ILE A 484 -12.92 7.04 7.32
C ILE A 484 -13.30 8.46 7.72
N PRO A 485 -14.37 8.68 8.51
CA PRO A 485 -14.73 10.02 8.95
C PRO A 485 -13.59 10.72 9.70
N TYR A 486 -13.50 12.04 9.57
CA TYR A 486 -12.61 12.81 10.45
C TYR A 486 -13.34 13.11 11.77
N THR A 487 -12.93 12.45 12.85
CA THR A 487 -13.55 12.55 14.17
C THR A 487 -12.64 13.23 15.19
N GLU A 488 -13.20 13.65 16.33
CA GLU A 488 -12.42 14.21 17.45
C GLU A 488 -11.29 13.28 17.92
N SER A 489 -11.47 11.96 17.83
CA SER A 489 -10.44 10.98 18.18
C SER A 489 -9.14 11.11 17.38
N LEU A 490 -9.15 11.77 16.21
CA LEU A 490 -7.95 12.02 15.42
C LEU A 490 -7.17 13.28 15.86
N THR A 491 -7.64 13.97 16.91
CA THR A 491 -7.02 15.19 17.46
C THR A 491 -6.12 14.93 18.67
N HIS A 492 -6.06 13.69 19.14
CA HIS A 492 -5.24 13.27 20.28
C HIS A 492 -4.69 11.86 20.05
N CYS A 493 -3.60 11.52 20.74
CA CYS A 493 -3.06 10.17 20.73
C CYS A 493 -3.66 9.38 21.89
N THR A 494 -4.05 8.13 21.69
CA THR A 494 -4.50 7.27 22.77
C THR A 494 -3.72 5.96 22.82
N THR A 495 -3.36 5.57 24.03
CA THR A 495 -2.75 4.27 24.35
C THR A 495 -3.62 3.52 25.36
N ALA A 496 -3.25 2.28 25.68
CA ALA A 496 -3.84 1.55 26.81
C ALA A 496 -3.74 2.31 28.16
N ASN A 497 -2.81 3.27 28.29
CA ASN A 497 -2.63 4.10 29.49
C ASN A 497 -3.55 5.34 29.52
N GLY A 498 -4.24 5.66 28.42
CA GLY A 498 -5.15 6.80 28.29
C GLY A 498 -4.74 7.83 27.24
N ILE A 499 -5.53 8.90 27.16
CA ILE A 499 -5.37 9.99 26.18
C ILE A 499 -4.11 10.81 26.47
N ASN A 500 -3.31 11.03 25.43
CA ASN A 500 -2.02 11.71 25.41
C ASN A 500 -1.03 11.21 26.46
N GLN A 501 -1.22 9.99 26.97
CA GLN A 501 -0.31 9.33 27.88
C GLN A 501 0.71 8.52 27.06
N PRO A 502 2.01 8.59 27.39
CA PRO A 502 3.00 7.80 26.70
C PRO A 502 2.77 6.30 26.97
N ALA A 503 2.99 5.47 25.94
CA ALA A 503 2.89 4.02 26.09
C ALA A 503 3.88 3.45 27.12
N THR A 504 5.04 4.11 27.30
CA THR A 504 6.05 3.76 28.31
C THR A 504 6.64 5.01 28.98
N LYS A 505 7.14 4.88 30.21
CA LYS A 505 7.75 5.98 30.99
C LYS A 505 8.95 6.67 30.29
N THR A 506 9.55 6.03 29.30
CA THR A 506 10.73 6.53 28.57
C THR A 506 10.39 7.23 27.25
N ARG A 507 9.10 7.27 26.88
CA ARG A 507 8.61 7.90 25.66
C ARG A 507 7.92 9.22 25.98
N VAL A 508 7.96 10.13 25.01
CA VAL A 508 7.20 11.37 25.02
C VAL A 508 5.96 11.11 24.16
N GLY A 509 4.77 11.23 24.75
CA GLY A 509 3.50 10.90 24.10
C GLY A 509 2.91 12.05 23.30
N GLY A 510 1.87 11.76 22.52
CA GLY A 510 1.02 12.81 21.94
C GLY A 510 1.70 13.61 20.84
N PHE A 511 1.46 14.92 20.83
CA PHE A 511 1.93 15.87 19.83
C PHE A 511 3.22 16.61 20.17
N ASP A 512 3.97 16.14 21.18
CA ASP A 512 5.19 16.81 21.60
C ASP A 512 6.22 16.92 20.46
N LEU A 513 6.61 18.17 20.15
CA LEU A 513 7.51 18.54 19.06
C LEU A 513 8.99 18.28 19.36
N SER A 514 9.39 18.05 20.61
CA SER A 514 10.77 17.64 20.94
C SER A 514 11.18 16.38 20.18
N THR A 515 10.20 15.51 19.90
CA THR A 515 10.41 14.31 19.09
C THR A 515 10.68 14.61 17.61
N VAL A 516 10.29 15.77 17.08
CA VAL A 516 10.63 16.23 15.72
C VAL A 516 12.07 16.75 15.69
N TYR A 517 12.42 17.62 16.64
CA TYR A 517 13.70 18.34 16.62
C TYR A 517 14.87 17.56 17.22
N ARG A 518 14.63 16.46 17.95
CA ARG A 518 15.72 15.65 18.52
C ARG A 518 16.53 14.97 17.42
N THR A 519 17.84 15.24 17.42
CA THR A 519 18.82 14.75 16.43
C THR A 519 19.51 13.47 16.84
N TYR A 520 19.72 13.23 18.15
CA TYR A 520 20.46 12.09 18.73
C TYR A 520 21.94 12.11 18.35
N ASP A 521 22.61 13.24 18.57
CA ASP A 521 24.01 13.45 18.17
C ASP A 521 24.99 12.57 18.97
N GLU A 522 24.56 12.03 20.11
CA GLU A 522 25.35 11.03 20.86
C GLU A 522 25.35 9.64 20.20
N PHE A 523 24.60 9.46 19.11
CA PHE A 523 24.39 8.16 18.46
C PHE A 523 24.65 8.12 16.96
N ALA A 524 25.09 9.24 16.37
CA ALA A 524 25.43 9.35 14.95
C ALA A 524 26.29 10.59 14.71
N ASP A 525 27.14 10.51 13.70
CA ASP A 525 28.12 11.53 13.35
C ASP A 525 27.67 12.35 12.14
N ASP A 526 28.17 13.57 11.96
CA ASP A 526 27.85 14.34 10.75
C ASP A 526 28.30 13.62 9.47
N ASP A 527 29.42 12.89 9.54
CA ASP A 527 29.97 12.13 8.41
C ASP A 527 29.07 10.97 7.96
N ASP A 528 28.50 10.19 8.89
CA ASP A 528 27.62 9.08 8.54
C ASP A 528 26.23 9.56 8.09
N ARG A 529 25.79 10.72 8.57
CA ARG A 529 24.57 11.39 8.12
C ARG A 529 24.72 11.97 6.73
N ALA A 530 25.83 12.64 6.43
CA ALA A 530 26.15 13.12 5.09
C ALA A 530 26.20 11.94 4.09
N PHE A 531 26.77 10.81 4.52
CA PHE A 531 26.77 9.57 3.76
C PHE A 531 25.36 9.08 3.44
N LEU A 532 24.47 9.03 4.44
CA LEU A 532 23.07 8.66 4.23
C LEU A 532 22.31 9.64 3.34
N GLU A 533 22.45 10.94 3.54
CA GLU A 533 21.78 11.96 2.74
C GLU A 533 22.14 11.84 1.26
N TYR A 534 23.43 11.67 0.94
CA TYR A 534 23.86 11.48 -0.44
C TYR A 534 23.24 10.24 -1.07
N PHE A 535 23.30 9.09 -0.39
CA PHE A 535 22.77 7.85 -0.98
C PHE A 535 21.25 7.81 -1.01
N MET A 536 20.55 8.56 -0.14
CA MET A 536 19.09 8.65 -0.09
C MET A 536 18.54 9.93 -0.74
N ARG A 537 19.37 10.66 -1.50
CA ARG A 537 19.04 11.96 -2.10
C ARG A 537 17.76 11.95 -2.95
N ASP A 538 17.49 10.83 -3.61
CA ASP A 538 16.28 10.59 -4.39
C ASP A 538 15.02 10.60 -3.51
N ALA A 539 15.08 9.95 -2.34
CA ALA A 539 14.00 9.96 -1.38
C ALA A 539 13.84 11.34 -0.71
N TYR A 540 14.94 12.01 -0.35
CA TYR A 540 14.89 13.36 0.21
C TYR A 540 14.26 14.34 -0.76
N ALA A 541 14.70 14.35 -2.02
CA ALA A 541 14.13 15.22 -3.05
C ALA A 541 12.64 14.93 -3.29
N TYR A 542 12.27 13.65 -3.40
CA TYR A 542 10.87 13.28 -3.70
C TYR A 542 9.91 13.58 -2.53
N TYR A 543 10.33 13.31 -1.29
CA TYR A 543 9.50 13.54 -0.09
C TYR A 543 9.69 14.95 0.52
N GLY A 544 10.44 15.82 -0.17
CA GLY A 544 10.66 17.20 0.21
C GLY A 544 11.34 17.34 1.57
N TYR A 545 12.49 16.69 1.75
CA TYR A 545 13.40 16.92 2.87
C TYR A 545 14.67 17.62 2.39
N ASP A 546 15.11 18.65 3.11
CA ASP A 546 16.41 19.31 2.86
C ASP A 546 17.57 18.50 3.43
N PHE A 547 18.76 18.68 2.85
CA PHE A 547 20.01 18.15 3.41
C PHE A 547 20.54 19.06 4.52
N HIS A 548 20.98 18.43 5.60
CA HIS A 548 21.61 19.14 6.73
C HIS A 548 23.12 18.87 6.82
N TYR A 549 23.58 17.74 6.29
CA TYR A 549 24.94 17.23 6.50
C TYR A 549 25.70 17.03 5.18
N TYR A 550 25.02 16.73 4.08
CA TYR A 550 25.62 16.70 2.75
C TYR A 550 25.49 18.08 2.07
N HIS A 551 26.61 18.66 1.67
CA HIS A 551 26.69 20.04 1.17
C HIS A 551 27.06 20.12 -0.32
N GLY A 552 26.89 19.02 -1.06
CA GLY A 552 27.17 18.97 -2.50
C GLY A 552 28.62 18.63 -2.84
N GLU A 553 29.36 18.02 -1.91
CA GLU A 553 30.72 17.55 -2.16
C GLU A 553 30.77 16.50 -3.28
N THR A 554 31.89 16.46 -4.00
CA THR A 554 32.14 15.40 -5.00
C THR A 554 32.25 14.05 -4.31
N VAL A 555 31.41 13.11 -4.72
CA VAL A 555 31.41 11.74 -4.18
C VAL A 555 32.21 10.80 -5.09
N ASP A 556 33.49 10.67 -4.79
CA ASP A 556 34.43 9.74 -5.41
C ASP A 556 34.80 8.57 -4.47
N ASP A 557 35.71 7.70 -4.91
CA ASP A 557 36.14 6.54 -4.13
C ASP A 557 36.84 6.95 -2.81
N ALA A 558 37.57 8.07 -2.82
CA ALA A 558 38.26 8.57 -1.64
C ALA A 558 37.27 9.09 -0.58
N TRP A 559 36.27 9.85 -1.00
CA TRP A 559 35.19 10.31 -0.13
C TRP A 559 34.42 9.14 0.47
N ILE A 560 34.10 8.11 -0.33
CA ILE A 560 33.40 6.91 0.15
C ILE A 560 34.24 6.17 1.19
N GLU A 561 35.52 5.94 0.91
CA GLU A 561 36.45 5.25 1.82
C GLU A 561 36.62 6.01 3.13
N GLU A 562 36.68 7.35 3.07
CA GLU A 562 36.77 8.23 4.23
C GLU A 562 35.49 8.16 5.08
N LYS A 563 34.33 8.49 4.51
CA LYS A 563 33.07 8.57 5.27
C LYS A 563 32.64 7.22 5.83
N SER A 564 32.94 6.11 5.14
CA SER A 564 32.64 4.76 5.62
C SER A 564 33.36 4.40 6.94
N LYS A 565 34.46 5.08 7.25
CA LYS A 565 35.29 4.88 8.46
C LYS A 565 35.10 5.95 9.54
N LYS A 566 34.29 6.98 9.28
CA LYS A 566 34.02 8.10 10.20
C LYS A 566 32.65 8.02 10.90
N ALA A 567 32.01 6.86 10.86
CA ALA A 567 30.85 6.56 11.69
C ALA A 567 31.31 6.17 13.11
N TYR A 568 32.02 7.08 13.80
CA TYR A 568 32.73 6.83 15.05
C TYR A 568 31.84 6.29 16.16
N HIS A 569 30.66 6.90 16.37
CA HIS A 569 29.73 6.45 17.41
C HIS A 569 29.22 5.05 17.09
N LEU A 570 28.75 4.82 15.86
CA LEU A 570 28.25 3.51 15.44
C LEU A 570 29.33 2.43 15.57
N ASP A 571 30.55 2.71 15.11
CA ASP A 571 31.66 1.77 15.15
C ASP A 571 32.08 1.46 16.60
N SER A 572 32.04 2.45 17.49
CA SER A 572 32.29 2.26 18.92
C SER A 572 31.23 1.36 19.57
N PHE A 573 29.94 1.58 19.28
CA PHE A 573 28.88 0.73 19.83
C PHE A 573 28.90 -0.70 19.26
N ILE A 574 29.22 -0.86 17.98
CA ILE A 574 29.47 -2.18 17.38
C ILE A 574 30.61 -2.86 18.13
N TYR A 575 31.75 -2.18 18.28
CA TYR A 575 32.91 -2.73 18.98
C TYR A 575 32.55 -3.16 20.41
N GLU A 576 31.99 -2.25 21.22
CA GLU A 576 31.69 -2.50 22.64
C GLU A 576 30.73 -3.67 22.82
N THR A 577 29.63 -3.69 22.04
CA THR A 577 28.62 -4.74 22.19
C THR A 577 29.12 -6.11 21.71
N TYR A 578 29.92 -6.15 20.64
CA TYR A 578 30.56 -7.40 20.20
C TYR A 578 31.64 -7.86 21.18
N PHE A 579 32.43 -6.94 21.73
CA PHE A 579 33.44 -7.25 22.73
C PHE A 579 32.80 -7.95 23.95
N GLU A 580 31.74 -7.38 24.51
CA GLU A 580 31.03 -7.96 25.66
C GLU A 580 30.35 -9.29 25.33
N ALA A 581 29.70 -9.40 24.17
CA ALA A 581 29.07 -10.65 23.72
C ALA A 581 30.09 -11.78 23.54
N CYS A 582 31.21 -11.50 22.89
CA CYS A 582 32.25 -12.49 22.67
C CYS A 582 32.96 -12.85 23.99
N LYS A 583 33.28 -11.87 24.86
CA LYS A 583 33.79 -12.11 26.23
C LYS A 583 32.87 -13.03 27.03
N GLY A 584 31.55 -12.82 26.95
CA GLY A 584 30.55 -13.70 27.54
C GLY A 584 30.58 -15.13 26.98
N ALA A 585 30.69 -15.27 25.65
CA ALA A 585 30.75 -16.58 24.99
C ALA A 585 32.00 -17.39 25.39
N TRP A 586 33.20 -16.79 25.41
CA TRP A 586 34.39 -17.53 25.85
C TRP A 586 34.41 -17.82 27.34
N ARG A 587 33.83 -16.96 28.18
CA ARG A 587 33.63 -17.30 29.61
C ARG A 587 32.79 -18.56 29.77
N LYS A 588 31.72 -18.72 28.97
CA LYS A 588 30.93 -19.96 28.94
C LYS A 588 31.79 -21.16 28.49
N GLU A 589 32.63 -21.00 27.48
CA GLU A 589 33.55 -22.05 27.02
C GLU A 589 34.57 -22.47 28.10
N LEU A 590 35.10 -21.52 28.88
CA LEU A 590 35.99 -21.82 30.01
C LEU A 590 35.27 -22.64 31.09
N ILE A 591 34.02 -22.29 31.41
CA ILE A 591 33.17 -23.05 32.35
C ILE A 591 32.95 -24.47 31.83
N GLU A 592 32.60 -24.63 30.55
CA GLU A 592 32.40 -25.95 29.92
C GLU A 592 33.66 -26.82 29.95
N LYS A 593 34.85 -26.18 29.91
CA LYS A 593 36.16 -26.84 29.99
C LYS A 593 36.68 -27.02 31.43
N ASN A 594 35.91 -26.64 32.46
CA ASN A 594 36.32 -26.65 33.87
C ASN A 594 37.63 -25.88 34.13
N LEU A 595 37.86 -24.77 33.42
CA LEU A 595 39.02 -23.89 33.61
C LEU A 595 38.69 -22.74 34.58
N PRO A 596 39.64 -22.27 35.41
CA PRO A 596 39.37 -21.17 36.35
C PRO A 596 39.09 -19.85 35.63
N LEU A 597 37.97 -19.20 35.95
CA LEU A 597 37.56 -17.93 35.34
C LEU A 597 38.41 -16.73 35.79
N ASP A 598 38.88 -16.76 37.03
CA ASP A 598 39.62 -15.65 37.66
C ASP A 598 41.14 -15.78 37.49
N ASP A 599 41.61 -16.81 36.77
CA ASP A 599 43.03 -16.94 36.46
C ASP A 599 43.47 -15.77 35.55
N PRO A 600 44.51 -15.01 35.92
CA PRO A 600 44.93 -13.82 35.16
C PRO A 600 45.28 -14.11 33.69
N ALA A 601 45.82 -15.30 33.38
CA ALA A 601 46.13 -15.67 32.00
C ALA A 601 44.85 -15.97 31.21
N ASN A 602 43.87 -16.62 31.82
CA ASN A 602 42.56 -16.85 31.20
C ASN A 602 41.78 -15.55 30.98
N VAL A 603 41.76 -14.63 31.96
CA VAL A 603 41.12 -13.32 31.83
C VAL A 603 41.74 -12.54 30.67
N LYS A 604 43.08 -12.43 30.65
CA LYS A 604 43.81 -11.73 29.59
C LYS A 604 43.55 -12.35 28.22
N ASN A 605 43.58 -13.68 28.11
CA ASN A 605 43.34 -14.38 26.85
C ASN A 605 41.90 -14.14 26.33
N VAL A 606 40.90 -14.17 27.21
CA VAL A 606 39.51 -13.86 26.83
C VAL A 606 39.38 -12.41 26.32
N GLU A 607 40.01 -11.45 26.99
CA GLU A 607 39.95 -10.04 26.58
C GLU A 607 40.68 -9.79 25.26
N GLU A 608 41.85 -10.39 25.04
CA GLU A 608 42.58 -10.29 23.79
C GLU A 608 41.79 -10.91 22.62
N GLN A 609 41.17 -12.07 22.83
CA GLN A 609 40.33 -12.70 21.79
C GLN A 609 39.08 -11.86 21.48
N ALA A 610 38.45 -11.28 22.50
CA ALA A 610 37.29 -10.42 22.33
C ALA A 610 37.61 -9.13 21.59
N ASP A 611 38.72 -8.48 21.94
CA ASP A 611 39.20 -7.30 21.25
C ASP A 611 39.43 -7.58 19.77
N VAL A 612 40.16 -8.67 19.46
CA VAL A 612 40.46 -9.07 18.08
C VAL A 612 39.19 -9.35 17.26
N GLN A 613 38.18 -10.04 17.82
CA GLN A 613 36.92 -10.29 17.12
C GLN A 613 36.08 -9.03 16.93
N ALA A 614 36.02 -8.15 17.94
CA ALA A 614 35.30 -6.89 17.86
C ALA A 614 35.91 -5.95 16.81
N GLN A 615 37.24 -5.79 16.77
CA GLN A 615 37.94 -5.02 15.74
C GLN A 615 37.73 -5.58 14.34
N MET A 616 37.83 -6.91 14.18
CA MET A 616 37.54 -7.57 12.91
C MET A 616 36.12 -7.31 12.43
N ARG A 617 35.15 -7.29 13.37
CA ARG A 617 33.74 -7.02 13.06
C ARG A 617 33.54 -5.59 12.54
N VAL A 618 34.10 -4.59 13.22
CA VAL A 618 34.03 -3.19 12.77
C VAL A 618 34.65 -3.04 11.39
N LYS A 619 35.87 -3.57 11.18
CA LYS A 619 36.55 -3.52 9.88
C LYS A 619 35.74 -4.20 8.76
N LYS A 620 35.08 -5.31 9.07
CA LYS A 620 34.19 -6.00 8.12
C LYS A 620 33.02 -5.09 7.71
N TYR A 621 32.40 -4.38 8.64
CA TYR A 621 31.31 -3.46 8.32
C TYR A 621 31.79 -2.24 7.54
N GLN A 622 32.93 -1.64 7.90
CA GLN A 622 33.54 -0.55 7.13
C GLN A 622 33.78 -0.94 5.67
N ASN A 623 34.39 -2.11 5.42
CA ASN A 623 34.60 -2.62 4.07
C ASN A 623 33.28 -2.87 3.33
N ASN A 624 32.27 -3.38 4.03
CA ASN A 624 30.96 -3.63 3.45
C ASN A 624 30.23 -2.32 3.07
N ARG A 625 30.34 -1.26 3.88
CA ARG A 625 29.79 0.07 3.58
C ARG A 625 30.37 0.61 2.27
N VAL A 626 31.69 0.51 2.09
CA VAL A 626 32.39 0.89 0.85
C VAL A 626 31.86 0.10 -0.34
N GLN A 627 31.73 -1.22 -0.21
CA GLN A 627 31.20 -2.07 -1.28
C GLN A 627 29.76 -1.69 -1.68
N VAL A 628 28.89 -1.49 -0.69
CA VAL A 628 27.49 -1.11 -0.91
C VAL A 628 27.40 0.29 -1.54
N ALA A 629 28.16 1.25 -1.03
CA ALA A 629 28.23 2.61 -1.56
C ALA A 629 28.68 2.65 -3.02
N ASN A 630 29.76 1.93 -3.35
CA ASN A 630 30.24 1.81 -4.72
C ASN A 630 29.20 1.19 -5.65
N THR A 631 28.45 0.21 -5.16
CA THR A 631 27.36 -0.42 -5.91
C THR A 631 26.22 0.57 -6.17
N LEU A 632 25.79 1.32 -5.15
CA LEU A 632 24.70 2.30 -5.27
C LEU A 632 25.09 3.52 -6.12
N ARG A 633 26.36 3.94 -6.10
CA ARG A 633 26.87 5.08 -6.88
C ARG A 633 26.74 4.87 -8.39
N LEU A 634 26.62 3.64 -8.86
CA LEU A 634 26.41 3.30 -10.29
C LEU A 634 25.06 3.79 -10.85
N GLY A 635 24.16 4.33 -10.02
CA GLY A 635 22.86 4.84 -10.48
C GLY A 635 21.89 3.71 -10.83
N LEU A 636 21.80 2.73 -9.94
CA LEU A 636 21.02 1.51 -10.16
C LEU A 636 19.52 1.80 -10.28
N GLN A 637 18.87 1.17 -11.27
CA GLN A 637 17.42 1.14 -11.35
C GLN A 637 16.87 -0.03 -10.51
N PHE A 638 16.11 0.28 -9.47
CA PHE A 638 15.48 -0.73 -8.64
C PHE A 638 14.27 -1.35 -9.34
N VAL A 639 14.22 -2.69 -9.35
CA VAL A 639 13.15 -3.47 -9.98
C VAL A 639 12.61 -4.54 -9.04
N ASN A 640 11.39 -5.00 -9.29
CA ASN A 640 10.84 -6.19 -8.65
C ASN A 640 11.48 -7.48 -9.22
N LYS A 641 11.04 -8.65 -8.72
CA LYS A 641 11.52 -9.97 -9.21
C LYS A 641 11.16 -10.26 -10.67
N GLN A 642 10.17 -9.57 -11.20
CA GLN A 642 9.70 -9.63 -12.57
C GLN A 642 10.43 -8.61 -13.48
N LEU A 643 11.45 -7.92 -12.96
CA LEU A 643 12.24 -6.90 -13.64
C LEU A 643 11.44 -5.65 -14.04
N GLN A 644 10.30 -5.41 -13.39
CA GLN A 644 9.52 -4.18 -13.56
C GLN A 644 10.06 -3.09 -12.62
N PRO A 645 10.14 -1.83 -13.09
CA PRO A 645 10.59 -0.70 -12.28
C PRO A 645 9.77 -0.51 -11.00
N LEU A 646 10.46 -0.23 -9.90
CA LEU A 646 9.84 0.27 -8.68
C LEU A 646 9.72 1.80 -8.75
N HIS A 647 8.68 2.34 -8.15
CA HIS A 647 8.40 3.78 -8.14
C HIS A 647 8.29 4.30 -6.70
N MET A 648 8.63 5.57 -6.48
CA MET A 648 8.39 6.18 -5.18
C MET A 648 6.90 6.13 -4.83
N MET A 649 6.59 5.70 -3.61
CA MET A 649 5.24 5.75 -3.06
C MET A 649 4.74 7.21 -3.06
N PRO A 650 3.51 7.49 -3.51
CA PRO A 650 2.99 8.85 -3.50
C PRO A 650 3.00 9.46 -2.10
N LEU A 651 3.49 10.70 -1.96
CA LEU A 651 3.38 11.47 -0.71
C LEU A 651 1.92 11.86 -0.46
N LEU A 652 1.45 11.73 0.79
CA LEU A 652 0.14 12.23 1.20
C LEU A 652 0.05 13.74 0.95
N LYS A 653 -0.91 14.15 0.13
CA LYS A 653 -1.12 15.57 -0.18
C LYS A 653 -1.94 16.24 0.92
N LEU A 654 -1.36 17.26 1.53
CA LEU A 654 -2.02 18.05 2.57
C LEU A 654 -2.73 19.25 1.94
N ASN A 655 -3.84 19.68 2.54
CA ASN A 655 -4.48 20.94 2.17
C ASN A 655 -3.57 22.12 2.61
N PRO A 656 -3.07 22.96 1.68
CA PRO A 656 -2.21 24.09 2.03
C PRO A 656 -2.86 25.07 3.00
N ASP A 657 -4.18 25.24 2.96
CA ASP A 657 -4.92 26.17 3.81
C ASP A 657 -4.98 25.72 5.28
N LEU A 658 -4.65 24.45 5.57
CA LEU A 658 -4.63 23.89 6.91
C LEU A 658 -3.20 23.78 7.49
N LEU A 659 -2.17 24.25 6.77
CA LEU A 659 -0.79 24.18 7.24
C LEU A 659 -0.54 25.23 8.32
N GLU A 660 -0.19 24.79 9.52
CA GLU A 660 0.10 25.61 10.69
C GLU A 660 1.60 25.93 10.79
N ASN A 661 2.43 24.91 10.60
CA ASN A 661 3.88 24.97 10.69
C ASN A 661 4.49 24.14 9.54
N PRO A 662 4.53 24.67 8.30
CA PRO A 662 5.09 23.93 7.18
C PRO A 662 6.56 23.62 7.46
N LEU A 663 6.95 22.37 7.20
CA LEU A 663 8.32 21.87 7.46
C LEU A 663 9.37 22.73 6.72
N TYR A 664 9.01 23.22 5.53
CA TYR A 664 9.80 24.14 4.71
C TYR A 664 8.86 25.15 4.03
N ARG A 665 9.37 26.36 3.75
CA ARG A 665 8.61 27.46 3.14
C ARG A 665 8.43 27.29 1.64
#